data_AF-A0A960ZTD0-F1
#
_entry.id   AF-A0A960ZTD0-F1
#
_cell.length_a   1.000
_cell.length_b   1.000
_cell.length_c   1.000
_cell.angle_alpha   90.00
_cell.angle_beta   90.00
_cell.angle_gamma   90.00
#
_symmetry.space_group_name_H-M   'P 1'
#
loop_
_entity.id
_entity.type
_entity.pdbx_description
1 polymer ?
#
loop_
_entity_poly.entity_id
_entity_poly.type
_entity_poly.pdbx_seq_one_letter_code
_entity_poly.pdbx_strand_id
1 'polypeptide(L)'
;MKLLPSLSLLLLAVGSTLYAESMPLFDGKTFKGWEGDVDTVWHIEDGAFRAGTLEAKQEKNNFLATEKDYGNFDLTLKWKLEGTEGFVNGGVQFRSKRIPNHWEVSGYQADLGAGYDGALYDESRRKKMLAQPTPEVLAKAQKPLGEWNDYRIRAEGTHIQIWLNGVQTVDYTEAEDGIDLTGKIAVQIHGNATSIVRYKDIRIEELAPSPSPAKKSAFVLKGDDTVALVGGSNIERTRFSGFLQTHLITSQPSGKIKLRNFGWEGDTVFEQWRDGGNVENLDPKRRQAEQRIQRETGSTSWRQQRDWQEQFGDAGATVVIAQFGQMESLNGIKALPAFIAAYDDLITAFVDAGRRVVLVSPMPFEKTAQAHGADLTVHNAEVVGYANGIRELAAKRGLPFIDLSLIAPSEMRLTDDGFHLNETWHRIIAEQIVTALGISATVNEAVRKEVVEMERLWFNYWRPMNWAFLNGDRTNVPYSRDWKDGEKRIFPEEMNDFLPLLKQADENVWNALAGKPTTPIAVHSSIPVEPPSAAPQSPEEELASFEILDGFKVNLFASEKDGIVKPIQMRWDERGRLWVACALSYPQIKPGEKANDYVLVCEDTDGDGRADKFHKFVEGLFMPTGIELGDGGLYVAQGTELLHFKDTDGDDKADTRRIVLGGFGTADSHQMINGINWGFGGELWFTQGHHIYSRVETPYGVETLNRAGVWRWRPRTGHLDPFFQWSSAGANCWGVVTTDYGQPFHKSGANIGSYYSTPGLIRSNLAVNADAMNLCLAPIKQV
;
A
#
# COMPACT_ATOMS: atom_id res chain seq x y z
N MET A 1 67.66 6.30 -11.09
CA MET A 1 66.84 5.36 -10.30
C MET A 1 65.38 5.58 -10.65
N LYS A 2 64.78 4.66 -11.41
CA LYS A 2 63.33 4.61 -11.69
C LYS A 2 62.73 3.55 -10.76
N LEU A 3 61.65 3.86 -10.06
CA LEU A 3 60.80 2.88 -9.37
C LEU A 3 59.35 3.28 -9.63
N LEU A 4 58.61 2.37 -10.28
CA LEU A 4 57.17 2.43 -10.54
C LEU A 4 56.37 2.07 -9.27
N PRO A 5 55.14 2.57 -9.10
CA PRO A 5 54.12 1.88 -8.30
C PRO A 5 53.26 0.97 -9.18
N SER A 6 52.93 -0.19 -8.63
CA SER A 6 52.15 -1.28 -9.22
C SER A 6 50.67 -0.91 -9.37
N LEU A 7 50.15 -1.08 -10.59
CA LEU A 7 48.72 -1.11 -10.88
C LEU A 7 48.18 -2.50 -10.49
N SER A 8 47.35 -2.58 -9.45
CA SER A 8 46.57 -3.79 -9.16
C SER A 8 45.30 -3.74 -10.02
N LEU A 9 45.23 -4.66 -11.00
CA LEU A 9 44.09 -4.85 -11.88
C LEU A 9 42.97 -5.53 -11.07
N LEU A 10 41.98 -4.76 -10.62
CA LEU A 10 40.73 -5.32 -10.08
C LEU A 10 39.89 -5.81 -11.28
N LEU A 11 39.85 -7.13 -11.51
CA LEU A 11 38.89 -7.71 -12.44
C LEU A 11 37.48 -7.47 -11.89
N LEU A 12 36.74 -6.53 -12.49
CA LEU A 12 35.29 -6.54 -12.41
C LEU A 12 34.79 -7.82 -13.10
N ALA A 13 34.36 -8.80 -12.31
CA ALA A 13 33.46 -9.82 -12.79
C ALA A 13 32.11 -9.15 -13.06
N VAL A 14 31.94 -8.66 -14.30
CA VAL A 14 30.62 -8.37 -14.85
C VAL A 14 29.89 -9.71 -14.85
N GLY A 15 28.97 -9.89 -13.91
CA GLY A 15 28.02 -10.99 -13.94
C GLY A 15 27.10 -10.77 -15.13
N SER A 16 27.53 -11.21 -16.31
CA SER A 16 26.64 -11.47 -17.42
C SER A 16 25.64 -12.50 -16.91
N THR A 17 24.38 -12.11 -16.74
CA THR A 17 23.28 -13.06 -16.72
C THR A 17 23.38 -13.82 -18.04
N LEU A 18 23.88 -15.06 -17.97
CA LEU A 18 23.89 -16.00 -19.07
C LEU A 18 22.42 -16.26 -19.42
N TYR A 19 21.89 -15.52 -20.40
CA TYR A 19 20.69 -15.94 -21.12
C TYR A 19 21.03 -17.26 -21.80
N ALA A 20 20.31 -18.33 -21.46
CA ALA A 20 20.46 -19.60 -22.15
C ALA A 20 20.04 -19.40 -23.61
N GLU A 21 20.89 -19.78 -24.56
CA GLU A 21 20.59 -19.63 -25.97
C GLU A 21 19.45 -20.59 -26.37
N SER A 22 18.45 -20.12 -27.13
CA SER A 22 17.36 -20.97 -27.63
C SER A 22 17.91 -22.12 -28.49
N MET A 23 17.75 -23.37 -28.04
CA MET A 23 18.29 -24.56 -28.68
C MET A 23 17.24 -25.32 -29.50
N PRO A 24 17.59 -25.87 -30.68
CA PRO A 24 16.69 -26.75 -31.42
C PRO A 24 16.50 -28.09 -30.69
N LEU A 25 15.25 -28.51 -30.50
CA LEU A 25 14.91 -29.86 -30.03
C LEU A 25 14.84 -30.88 -31.18
N PHE A 26 14.67 -30.41 -32.40
CA PHE A 26 14.59 -31.23 -33.60
C PHE A 26 15.52 -30.68 -34.68
N ASP A 27 16.32 -31.57 -35.29
CA ASP A 27 17.33 -31.22 -36.29
C ASP A 27 16.79 -31.22 -37.73
N GLY A 28 15.51 -31.56 -37.93
CA GLY A 28 14.87 -31.68 -39.24
C GLY A 28 15.18 -32.99 -39.98
N LYS A 29 15.97 -33.91 -39.41
CA LYS A 29 16.55 -35.05 -40.12
C LYS A 29 16.46 -36.38 -39.38
N THR A 30 16.53 -36.37 -38.05
CA THR A 30 16.58 -37.58 -37.23
C THR A 30 15.64 -37.48 -36.02
N PHE A 31 15.26 -38.63 -35.46
CA PHE A 31 14.52 -38.71 -34.20
C PHE A 31 15.44 -38.62 -32.97
N LYS A 32 16.69 -38.17 -33.12
CA LYS A 32 17.64 -38.13 -32.01
C LYS A 32 17.11 -37.25 -30.88
N GLY A 33 17.08 -37.79 -29.66
CA GLY A 33 16.53 -37.11 -28.48
C GLY A 33 15.02 -37.24 -28.31
N TRP A 34 14.37 -38.04 -29.17
CA TRP A 34 12.94 -38.34 -29.13
C TRP A 34 12.69 -39.85 -29.08
N GLU A 35 11.69 -40.24 -28.31
CA GLU A 35 11.20 -41.62 -28.19
C GLU A 35 9.71 -41.69 -28.60
N GLY A 36 9.33 -42.76 -29.30
CA GLY A 36 7.98 -42.99 -29.78
C GLY A 36 7.94 -44.09 -30.85
N ASP A 37 6.77 -44.28 -31.45
CA ASP A 37 6.56 -45.27 -32.52
C ASP A 37 7.06 -44.73 -33.88
N VAL A 38 8.37 -44.71 -34.06
CA VAL A 38 9.05 -44.21 -35.26
C VAL A 38 9.14 -45.23 -36.40
N ASP A 39 8.79 -46.48 -36.12
CA ASP A 39 8.79 -47.55 -37.11
C ASP A 39 7.48 -47.56 -37.92
N THR A 40 6.36 -47.18 -37.29
CA THR A 40 5.03 -47.33 -37.92
C THR A 40 4.19 -46.05 -37.96
N VAL A 41 4.36 -45.10 -37.04
CA VAL A 41 3.47 -43.93 -36.94
C VAL A 41 4.17 -42.63 -37.32
N TRP A 42 5.35 -42.39 -36.76
CA TRP A 42 6.07 -41.13 -36.94
C TRP A 42 7.11 -41.25 -38.04
N HIS A 43 7.07 -40.31 -38.98
CA HIS A 43 8.03 -40.18 -40.06
C HIS A 43 8.61 -38.77 -40.08
N ILE A 44 9.74 -38.59 -40.77
CA ILE A 44 10.31 -37.26 -41.05
C ILE A 44 10.13 -36.97 -42.53
N GLU A 45 9.43 -35.88 -42.84
CA GLU A 45 9.13 -35.43 -44.19
C GLU A 45 9.32 -33.91 -44.25
N ASP A 46 10.10 -33.42 -45.22
CA ASP A 46 10.36 -31.99 -45.45
C ASP A 46 10.79 -31.20 -44.20
N GLY A 47 11.63 -31.82 -43.36
CA GLY A 47 12.12 -31.20 -42.14
C GLY A 47 11.07 -31.08 -41.03
N ALA A 48 9.98 -31.85 -41.09
CA ALA A 48 8.94 -31.92 -40.08
C ALA A 48 8.75 -33.35 -39.58
N PHE A 49 8.42 -33.53 -38.30
CA PHE A 49 7.76 -34.75 -37.85
C PHE A 49 6.38 -34.81 -38.49
N ARG A 50 6.01 -35.96 -39.06
CA ARG A 50 4.73 -36.22 -39.70
C ARG A 50 4.14 -37.51 -39.14
N ALA A 51 2.86 -37.48 -38.77
CA ALA A 51 2.13 -38.68 -38.40
C ALA A 51 0.71 -38.66 -38.99
N GLY A 52 0.17 -39.85 -39.23
CA GLY A 52 -1.17 -40.07 -39.79
C GLY A 52 -1.22 -40.11 -41.33
N THR A 53 -2.43 -40.32 -41.86
CA THR A 53 -2.73 -40.40 -43.30
C THR A 53 -4.15 -39.87 -43.58
N LEU A 54 -4.41 -39.47 -44.82
CA LEU A 54 -5.76 -39.09 -45.28
C LEU A 54 -6.55 -40.28 -45.88
N GLU A 55 -5.97 -41.48 -45.87
CA GLU A 55 -6.55 -42.68 -46.50
C GLU A 55 -7.25 -43.61 -45.49
N ALA A 56 -6.88 -43.54 -44.21
CA ALA A 56 -7.41 -44.39 -43.15
C ALA A 56 -7.42 -43.65 -41.80
N LYS A 57 -8.26 -44.10 -40.88
CA LYS A 57 -8.32 -43.55 -39.52
C LYS A 57 -7.12 -43.99 -38.70
N GLN A 58 -6.52 -43.05 -37.98
CA GLN A 58 -5.56 -43.37 -36.92
C GLN A 58 -6.27 -44.17 -35.82
N GLU A 59 -5.77 -45.35 -35.45
CA GLU A 59 -6.50 -46.22 -34.49
C GLU A 59 -6.51 -45.67 -33.06
N LYS A 60 -5.38 -45.13 -32.59
CA LYS A 60 -5.17 -44.68 -31.20
C LYS A 60 -4.31 -43.43 -31.15
N ASN A 61 -4.40 -42.70 -30.05
CA ASN A 61 -3.51 -41.59 -29.74
C ASN A 61 -2.06 -42.09 -29.75
N ASN A 62 -1.16 -41.34 -30.38
CA ASN A 62 0.26 -41.66 -30.40
C ASN A 62 1.08 -40.39 -30.16
N PHE A 63 2.16 -40.53 -29.40
CA PHE A 63 2.99 -39.41 -28.96
C PHE A 63 4.47 -39.68 -29.18
N LEU A 64 5.13 -38.73 -29.82
CA LEU A 64 6.58 -38.65 -29.91
C LEU A 64 7.07 -37.69 -28.82
N ALA A 65 7.83 -38.19 -27.84
CA ALA A 65 8.21 -37.45 -26.64
C ALA A 65 9.72 -37.28 -26.53
N THR A 66 10.19 -36.24 -25.86
CA THR A 66 11.61 -36.02 -25.59
C THR A 66 12.17 -37.06 -24.62
N GLU A 67 13.39 -37.53 -24.85
CA GLU A 67 14.11 -38.38 -23.90
C GLU A 67 14.41 -37.60 -22.60
N LYS A 68 14.75 -36.30 -22.74
CA LYS A 68 14.99 -35.36 -21.64
C LYS A 68 13.69 -34.80 -21.06
N ASP A 69 13.69 -34.55 -19.75
CA ASP A 69 12.65 -33.82 -19.04
C ASP A 69 13.03 -32.33 -18.90
N TYR A 70 12.03 -31.45 -18.93
CA TYR A 70 12.17 -30.00 -18.87
C TYR A 70 11.33 -29.43 -17.73
N GLY A 71 11.90 -28.44 -17.02
CA GLY A 71 11.27 -27.74 -15.90
C GLY A 71 10.66 -26.40 -16.31
N ASN A 72 11.42 -25.33 -16.10
CA ASN A 72 11.07 -24.01 -16.63
C ASN A 72 11.62 -23.83 -18.04
N PHE A 73 10.78 -23.36 -18.96
CA PHE A 73 11.19 -23.18 -20.34
C PHE A 73 10.30 -22.20 -21.11
N ASP A 74 10.82 -21.71 -22.23
CA ASP A 74 10.09 -21.06 -23.31
C ASP A 74 10.22 -21.92 -24.58
N LEU A 75 9.15 -22.60 -24.96
CA LEU A 75 9.09 -23.54 -26.09
C LEU A 75 8.41 -22.84 -27.27
N THR A 76 9.02 -22.90 -28.44
CA THR A 76 8.42 -22.45 -29.70
C THR A 76 8.41 -23.57 -30.72
N LEU A 77 7.36 -23.67 -31.52
CA LEU A 77 7.27 -24.62 -32.61
C LEU A 77 6.25 -24.18 -33.66
N LYS A 78 6.29 -24.82 -34.83
CA LYS A 78 5.25 -24.72 -35.84
C LYS A 78 4.53 -26.04 -35.99
N TRP A 79 3.23 -25.97 -36.19
CA TRP A 79 2.39 -27.13 -36.45
C TRP A 79 1.46 -26.91 -37.64
N LYS A 80 1.08 -28.00 -38.31
CA LYS A 80 0.09 -28.02 -39.38
C LYS A 80 -0.75 -29.29 -39.25
N LEU A 81 -2.07 -29.14 -39.24
CA LEU A 81 -3.03 -30.23 -39.14
C LEU A 81 -3.97 -30.24 -40.35
N GLU A 82 -4.12 -31.41 -40.97
CA GLU A 82 -5.04 -31.68 -42.08
C GLU A 82 -5.93 -32.86 -41.71
N GLY A 83 -7.19 -32.87 -42.12
CA GLY A 83 -8.06 -34.02 -41.90
C GLY A 83 -9.39 -33.93 -42.63
N THR A 84 -10.02 -35.09 -42.83
CA THR A 84 -11.24 -35.24 -43.65
C THR A 84 -12.41 -35.87 -42.90
N GLU A 85 -12.15 -36.68 -41.86
CA GLU A 85 -13.17 -37.41 -41.12
C GLU A 85 -12.75 -37.62 -39.65
N GLY A 86 -13.71 -37.57 -38.72
CA GLY A 86 -13.49 -37.84 -37.29
C GLY A 86 -13.06 -36.62 -36.47
N PHE A 87 -12.52 -36.87 -35.29
CA PHE A 87 -12.08 -35.82 -34.36
C PHE A 87 -10.67 -35.35 -34.73
N VAL A 88 -10.57 -34.49 -35.75
CA VAL A 88 -9.30 -33.96 -36.29
C VAL A 88 -8.64 -33.05 -35.25
N ASN A 89 -7.78 -33.62 -34.43
CA ASN A 89 -7.13 -32.99 -33.27
C ASN A 89 -5.68 -33.50 -33.12
N GLY A 90 -4.88 -32.73 -32.39
CA GLY A 90 -3.58 -33.13 -31.87
C GLY A 90 -3.21 -32.23 -30.70
N GLY A 91 -1.95 -32.21 -30.33
CA GLY A 91 -1.52 -31.43 -29.18
C GLY A 91 -0.01 -31.41 -28.99
N VAL A 92 0.43 -30.47 -28.15
CA VAL A 92 1.80 -30.40 -27.64
C VAL A 92 1.78 -30.57 -26.14
N GLN A 93 2.29 -31.71 -25.70
CA GLN A 93 2.42 -32.07 -24.31
C GLN A 93 3.63 -31.39 -23.70
N PHE A 94 3.52 -30.98 -22.45
CA PHE A 94 4.66 -30.45 -21.70
C PHE A 94 4.53 -30.75 -20.22
N ARG A 95 5.69 -30.86 -19.55
CA ARG A 95 5.80 -31.35 -18.17
C ARG A 95 5.01 -32.64 -17.94
N SER A 96 4.96 -33.49 -18.97
CA SER A 96 4.17 -34.72 -18.98
C SER A 96 5.04 -35.94 -18.65
N LYS A 97 4.42 -36.98 -18.10
CA LYS A 97 5.11 -38.26 -17.83
C LYS A 97 4.68 -39.31 -18.84
N ARG A 98 5.63 -40.12 -19.31
CA ARG A 98 5.31 -41.29 -20.15
C ARG A 98 4.53 -42.31 -19.32
N ILE A 99 3.44 -42.83 -19.87
CA ILE A 99 2.72 -43.96 -19.28
C ILE A 99 3.57 -45.22 -19.51
N PRO A 100 3.93 -45.98 -18.47
CA PRO A 100 4.79 -47.16 -18.61
C PRO A 100 4.22 -48.17 -19.62
N ASN A 101 5.09 -48.69 -20.50
CA ASN A 101 4.73 -49.66 -21.56
C ASN A 101 3.67 -49.17 -22.56
N HIS A 102 3.47 -47.85 -22.68
CA HIS A 102 2.56 -47.25 -23.66
C HIS A 102 3.21 -46.06 -24.34
N TRP A 103 2.76 -45.72 -25.55
CA TRP A 103 3.19 -44.49 -26.23
C TRP A 103 2.41 -43.25 -25.77
N GLU A 104 1.55 -43.36 -24.75
CA GLU A 104 0.79 -42.24 -24.21
C GLU A 104 1.58 -41.50 -23.15
N VAL A 105 1.22 -40.24 -22.93
CA VAL A 105 1.74 -39.44 -21.83
C VAL A 105 0.61 -38.91 -20.97
N SER A 106 0.95 -38.46 -19.77
CA SER A 106 0.03 -37.91 -18.78
C SER A 106 0.56 -36.56 -18.29
N GLY A 107 -0.22 -35.49 -18.50
CA GLY A 107 0.15 -34.13 -18.10
C GLY A 107 -0.45 -33.04 -19.00
N TYR A 108 0.11 -31.83 -18.93
CA TYR A 108 -0.42 -30.67 -19.64
C TYR A 108 -0.29 -30.82 -21.16
N GLN A 109 -1.32 -30.35 -21.85
CA GLN A 109 -1.48 -30.37 -23.30
C GLN A 109 -1.89 -28.98 -23.79
N ALA A 110 -1.10 -28.39 -24.68
CA ALA A 110 -1.55 -27.29 -25.53
C ALA A 110 -2.28 -27.89 -26.74
N ASP A 111 -3.60 -27.73 -26.77
CA ASP A 111 -4.51 -28.41 -27.70
C ASP A 111 -4.56 -27.74 -29.08
N LEU A 112 -4.60 -28.53 -30.16
CA LEU A 112 -4.75 -28.02 -31.53
C LEU A 112 -5.77 -28.83 -32.33
N GLY A 113 -6.55 -28.16 -33.19
CA GLY A 113 -7.65 -28.75 -33.96
C GLY A 113 -8.95 -28.88 -33.18
N ALA A 114 -9.99 -29.33 -33.89
CA ALA A 114 -11.35 -29.57 -33.37
C ALA A 114 -11.99 -28.41 -32.58
N GLY A 115 -11.55 -27.16 -32.79
CA GLY A 115 -12.06 -25.97 -32.09
C GLY A 115 -11.43 -25.71 -30.72
N TYR A 116 -10.38 -26.45 -30.36
CA TYR A 116 -9.67 -26.30 -29.10
C TYR A 116 -8.30 -25.62 -29.26
N ASP A 117 -8.04 -24.98 -30.41
CA ASP A 117 -6.74 -24.40 -30.71
C ASP A 117 -6.26 -23.42 -29.64
N GLY A 118 -5.11 -23.74 -29.05
CA GLY A 118 -4.47 -22.93 -28.02
C GLY A 118 -5.10 -23.05 -26.64
N ALA A 119 -5.97 -24.02 -26.42
CA ALA A 119 -6.49 -24.37 -25.10
C ALA A 119 -5.47 -25.18 -24.29
N LEU A 120 -5.63 -25.19 -22.97
CA LEU A 120 -4.82 -25.96 -22.03
C LEU A 120 -5.65 -27.08 -21.43
N TYR A 121 -5.31 -28.32 -21.77
CA TYR A 121 -5.95 -29.53 -21.28
C TYR A 121 -4.98 -30.36 -20.42
N ASP A 122 -5.49 -31.18 -19.50
CA ASP A 122 -4.68 -32.07 -18.68
C ASP A 122 -4.91 -33.54 -19.02
N GLU A 123 -4.12 -34.03 -19.97
CA GLU A 123 -4.25 -35.33 -20.61
C GLU A 123 -3.91 -36.48 -19.66
N SER A 124 -4.78 -37.50 -19.64
CA SER A 124 -4.66 -38.75 -18.86
C SER A 124 -4.46 -38.63 -17.34
N ARG A 125 -4.24 -37.43 -16.79
CA ARG A 125 -4.15 -37.11 -15.37
C ARG A 125 -5.50 -36.65 -14.82
N ARG A 126 -5.89 -35.38 -15.04
CA ARG A 126 -7.20 -34.85 -14.59
C ARG A 126 -8.31 -35.02 -15.63
N LYS A 127 -7.97 -35.23 -16.90
CA LYS A 127 -8.92 -35.34 -18.01
C LYS A 127 -9.87 -34.14 -18.07
N LYS A 128 -9.31 -32.95 -17.89
CA LYS A 128 -10.05 -31.70 -17.72
C LYS A 128 -9.41 -30.58 -18.54
N MET A 129 -10.26 -29.75 -19.16
CA MET A 129 -9.85 -28.48 -19.74
C MET A 129 -9.56 -27.47 -18.60
N LEU A 130 -8.32 -27.03 -18.49
CA LEU A 130 -7.87 -26.13 -17.43
C LEU A 130 -8.09 -24.65 -17.81
N ALA A 131 -7.86 -24.31 -19.07
CA ALA A 131 -8.09 -22.97 -19.62
C ALA A 131 -8.40 -23.05 -21.12
N GLN A 132 -9.24 -22.15 -21.64
CA GLN A 132 -9.60 -22.09 -23.05
C GLN A 132 -9.73 -20.62 -23.48
N PRO A 133 -9.26 -20.23 -24.68
CA PRO A 133 -9.48 -18.89 -25.20
C PRO A 133 -10.98 -18.63 -25.43
N THR A 134 -11.41 -17.39 -25.26
CA THR A 134 -12.76 -16.99 -25.67
C THR A 134 -12.91 -17.08 -27.20
N PRO A 135 -14.14 -17.19 -27.74
CA PRO A 135 -14.36 -17.20 -29.19
C PRO A 135 -13.72 -16.01 -29.93
N GLU A 136 -13.67 -14.83 -29.31
CA GLU A 136 -13.09 -13.62 -29.90
C GLU A 136 -11.56 -13.68 -29.97
N VAL A 137 -10.92 -14.23 -28.92
CA VAL A 137 -9.46 -14.44 -28.89
C VAL A 137 -9.09 -15.51 -29.92
N LEU A 138 -9.83 -16.61 -29.94
CA LEU A 138 -9.62 -17.70 -30.89
C LEU A 138 -9.79 -17.23 -32.34
N ALA A 139 -10.82 -16.43 -32.64
CA ALA A 139 -11.03 -15.89 -33.99
C ALA A 139 -9.88 -15.00 -34.48
N LYS A 140 -9.14 -14.34 -33.58
CA LYS A 140 -7.95 -13.54 -33.92
C LYS A 140 -6.69 -14.41 -34.09
N ALA A 141 -6.64 -15.53 -33.40
CA ALA A 141 -5.45 -16.39 -33.33
C ALA A 141 -5.47 -17.50 -34.39
N GLN A 142 -6.62 -18.11 -34.68
CA GLN A 142 -6.73 -19.33 -35.47
C GLN A 142 -6.50 -19.09 -36.97
N LYS A 143 -5.85 -20.05 -37.64
CA LYS A 143 -5.80 -20.17 -39.10
C LYS A 143 -6.60 -21.40 -39.56
N PRO A 144 -7.05 -21.46 -40.83
CA PRO A 144 -7.72 -22.64 -41.36
C PRO A 144 -6.88 -23.93 -41.25
N LEU A 145 -7.55 -25.08 -41.19
CA LEU A 145 -6.89 -26.39 -41.30
C LEU A 145 -6.07 -26.47 -42.60
N GLY A 146 -4.91 -27.09 -42.52
CA GLY A 146 -3.94 -27.18 -43.62
C GLY A 146 -2.94 -26.02 -43.70
N GLU A 147 -3.08 -24.98 -42.88
CA GLU A 147 -2.08 -23.91 -42.78
C GLU A 147 -1.07 -24.18 -41.65
N TRP A 148 0.11 -23.56 -41.76
CA TRP A 148 1.10 -23.56 -40.68
C TRP A 148 0.75 -22.54 -39.60
N ASN A 149 0.74 -23.01 -38.36
CA ASN A 149 0.48 -22.23 -37.16
C ASN A 149 1.73 -22.17 -36.28
N ASP A 150 1.94 -21.03 -35.62
CA ASP A 150 3.02 -20.82 -34.67
C ASP A 150 2.50 -21.01 -33.24
N TYR A 151 3.23 -21.77 -32.43
CA TYR A 151 3.05 -21.86 -30.99
C TYR A 151 4.24 -21.33 -30.23
N ARG A 152 3.93 -20.63 -29.14
CA ARG A 152 4.83 -20.37 -28.03
C ARG A 152 4.17 -20.85 -26.74
N ILE A 153 4.87 -21.68 -25.97
CA ILE A 153 4.42 -22.22 -24.69
C ILE A 153 5.49 -21.86 -23.66
N ARG A 154 5.16 -20.99 -22.73
CA ARG A 154 6.07 -20.61 -21.63
C ARG A 154 5.58 -21.22 -20.35
N ALA A 155 6.45 -21.95 -19.66
CA ALA A 155 6.15 -22.57 -18.38
C ALA A 155 7.23 -22.16 -17.36
N GLU A 156 6.84 -21.43 -16.33
CA GLU A 156 7.75 -20.85 -15.33
C GLU A 156 7.15 -21.00 -13.93
N GLY A 157 7.74 -21.87 -13.10
CA GLY A 157 7.11 -22.25 -11.83
C GLY A 157 5.75 -22.89 -12.08
N THR A 158 4.71 -22.45 -11.36
CA THR A 158 3.32 -22.88 -11.58
C THR A 158 2.61 -22.13 -12.72
N HIS A 159 3.24 -21.12 -13.31
CA HIS A 159 2.65 -20.27 -14.34
C HIS A 159 2.87 -20.85 -15.74
N ILE A 160 1.80 -20.92 -16.54
CA ILE A 160 1.74 -21.51 -17.87
C ILE A 160 1.04 -20.52 -18.80
N GLN A 161 1.71 -20.16 -19.89
CA GLN A 161 1.17 -19.26 -20.90
C GLN A 161 1.30 -19.89 -22.29
N ILE A 162 0.28 -19.70 -23.13
CA ILE A 162 0.25 -20.21 -24.52
C ILE A 162 -0.09 -19.04 -25.45
N TRP A 163 0.68 -18.91 -26.53
CA TRP A 163 0.38 -18.03 -27.65
C TRP A 163 0.20 -18.84 -28.93
N LEU A 164 -0.87 -18.54 -29.66
CA LEU A 164 -1.16 -19.05 -30.99
C LEU A 164 -1.05 -17.91 -32.00
N ASN A 165 -0.15 -18.05 -32.98
CA ASN A 165 0.10 -17.05 -34.03
C ASN A 165 0.32 -15.62 -33.47
N GLY A 166 1.00 -15.50 -32.33
CA GLY A 166 1.31 -14.24 -31.67
C GLY A 166 0.22 -13.68 -30.74
N VAL A 167 -0.95 -14.32 -30.67
CA VAL A 167 -2.04 -13.94 -29.76
C VAL A 167 -2.02 -14.86 -28.54
N GLN A 168 -2.06 -14.30 -27.32
CA GLN A 168 -2.09 -15.09 -26.09
C GLN A 168 -3.47 -15.75 -25.93
N THR A 169 -3.51 -17.08 -25.89
CA THR A 169 -4.74 -17.87 -25.75
C THR A 169 -4.95 -18.39 -24.33
N VAL A 170 -3.87 -18.61 -23.59
CA VAL A 170 -3.90 -19.05 -22.19
C VAL A 170 -2.91 -18.25 -21.35
N ASP A 171 -3.36 -17.88 -20.15
CA ASP A 171 -2.57 -17.38 -19.03
C ASP A 171 -3.11 -18.06 -17.77
N TYR A 172 -2.41 -19.09 -17.28
CA TYR A 172 -2.90 -20.02 -16.26
C TYR A 172 -1.85 -20.22 -15.16
N THR A 173 -2.29 -20.19 -13.91
CA THR A 173 -1.46 -20.55 -12.75
C THR A 173 -2.00 -21.82 -12.14
N GLU A 174 -1.15 -22.85 -12.04
CA GLU A 174 -1.51 -24.12 -11.39
C GLU A 174 -1.79 -23.89 -9.91
N ALA A 175 -3.02 -24.21 -9.50
CA ALA A 175 -3.52 -24.01 -8.15
C ALA A 175 -3.38 -25.26 -7.26
N GLU A 176 -3.25 -26.45 -7.87
CA GLU A 176 -3.10 -27.70 -7.13
C GLU A 176 -1.63 -27.93 -6.73
N ASP A 177 -1.39 -28.02 -5.42
CA ASP A 177 -0.09 -28.40 -4.87
C ASP A 177 0.25 -29.87 -5.23
N GLY A 178 1.54 -30.16 -5.39
CA GLY A 178 2.04 -31.52 -5.64
C GLY A 178 2.00 -31.96 -7.11
N ILE A 179 1.61 -31.08 -8.02
CA ILE A 179 1.79 -31.30 -9.45
C ILE A 179 3.27 -31.13 -9.82
N ASP A 180 3.85 -32.16 -10.45
CA ASP A 180 5.23 -32.08 -10.94
C ASP A 180 5.41 -30.96 -11.96
N LEU A 181 6.39 -30.09 -11.71
CA LEU A 181 6.73 -28.95 -12.58
C LEU A 181 7.83 -29.31 -13.60
N THR A 182 8.17 -30.60 -13.71
CA THR A 182 9.17 -31.13 -14.63
C THR A 182 8.61 -32.34 -15.37
N GLY A 183 8.91 -32.45 -16.66
CA GLY A 183 8.57 -33.65 -17.44
C GLY A 183 8.86 -33.49 -18.92
N LYS A 184 8.39 -34.45 -19.71
CA LYS A 184 8.63 -34.52 -21.15
C LYS A 184 7.85 -33.46 -21.92
N ILE A 185 8.42 -33.06 -23.05
CA ILE A 185 7.68 -32.43 -24.14
C ILE A 185 7.31 -33.52 -25.12
N ALA A 186 6.07 -33.55 -25.61
CA ALA A 186 5.66 -34.51 -26.63
C ALA A 186 4.74 -33.88 -27.66
N VAL A 187 4.75 -34.41 -28.89
CA VAL A 187 3.80 -34.03 -29.92
C VAL A 187 2.85 -35.18 -30.20
N GLN A 188 1.59 -34.88 -30.48
CA GLN A 188 0.50 -35.86 -30.54
C GLN A 188 -0.12 -35.93 -31.94
N ILE A 189 -0.42 -37.16 -32.39
CA ILE A 189 -1.51 -37.40 -33.36
C ILE A 189 -2.68 -38.05 -32.61
N HIS A 190 -3.85 -37.43 -32.69
CA HIS A 190 -5.05 -37.97 -32.04
C HIS A 190 -5.61 -39.16 -32.83
N GLY A 191 -6.15 -40.16 -32.13
CA GLY A 191 -6.81 -41.31 -32.71
C GLY A 191 -8.21 -41.01 -33.23
N ASN A 192 -8.80 -42.01 -33.88
CA ASN A 192 -10.15 -42.02 -34.42
C ASN A 192 -10.47 -40.88 -35.42
N ALA A 193 -9.44 -40.41 -36.13
CA ALA A 193 -9.56 -39.42 -37.19
C ALA A 193 -8.69 -39.78 -38.40
N THR A 194 -9.17 -39.41 -39.59
CA THR A 194 -8.42 -39.47 -40.84
C THR A 194 -7.72 -38.13 -41.01
N SER A 195 -6.49 -38.02 -40.50
CA SER A 195 -5.75 -36.77 -40.39
C SER A 195 -4.25 -36.95 -40.52
N ILE A 196 -3.57 -35.88 -40.96
CA ILE A 196 -2.12 -35.76 -40.94
C ILE A 196 -1.74 -34.56 -40.05
N VAL A 197 -0.86 -34.78 -39.08
CA VAL A 197 -0.25 -33.72 -38.29
C VAL A 197 1.23 -33.57 -38.64
N ARG A 198 1.72 -32.33 -38.67
CA ARG A 198 3.13 -32.01 -38.89
C ARG A 198 3.64 -31.02 -37.85
N TYR A 199 4.87 -31.23 -37.38
CA TYR A 199 5.56 -30.35 -36.43
C TYR A 199 6.99 -30.05 -36.89
N LYS A 200 7.39 -28.78 -36.88
CA LYS A 200 8.76 -28.35 -37.22
C LYS A 200 9.18 -27.11 -36.45
N ASP A 201 10.43 -26.68 -36.64
CA ASP A 201 11.00 -25.49 -36.00
C ASP A 201 10.88 -25.54 -34.45
N ILE A 202 10.99 -26.73 -33.86
CA ILE A 202 10.83 -26.96 -32.42
C ILE A 202 12.09 -26.48 -31.69
N ARG A 203 11.98 -25.41 -30.92
CA ARG A 203 13.08 -24.80 -30.17
C ARG A 203 12.69 -24.52 -28.73
N ILE A 204 13.65 -24.67 -27.83
CA ILE A 204 13.44 -24.44 -26.40
C ILE A 204 14.52 -23.55 -25.82
N GLU A 205 14.12 -22.66 -24.94
CA GLU A 205 15.00 -21.95 -24.01
C GLU A 205 14.71 -22.47 -22.59
N GLU A 206 15.69 -23.08 -21.93
CA GLU A 206 15.56 -23.47 -20.52
C GLU A 206 15.75 -22.23 -19.65
N LEU A 207 14.73 -21.90 -18.85
CA LEU A 207 14.76 -20.77 -17.95
C LEU A 207 15.35 -21.19 -16.60
N ALA A 208 15.82 -20.22 -15.82
CA ALA A 208 16.32 -20.49 -14.47
C ALA A 208 15.26 -21.24 -13.65
N PRO A 209 15.67 -22.24 -12.83
CA PRO A 209 14.72 -22.93 -11.96
C PRO A 209 14.06 -21.92 -11.03
N SER A 210 12.73 -21.89 -11.01
CA SER A 210 11.99 -21.14 -10.00
C SER A 210 12.38 -21.71 -8.63
N PRO A 211 12.56 -20.89 -7.59
CA PRO A 211 12.75 -21.39 -6.24
C PRO A 211 11.63 -22.41 -5.97
N SER A 212 12.01 -23.65 -5.67
CA SER A 212 11.03 -24.71 -5.38
C SER A 212 10.06 -24.20 -4.33
N PRO A 213 8.74 -24.49 -4.42
CA PRO A 213 7.87 -24.25 -3.30
C PRO A 213 8.42 -25.07 -2.14
N ALA A 214 9.04 -24.41 -1.17
CA ALA A 214 9.45 -25.04 0.07
C ALA A 214 8.23 -25.79 0.58
N LYS A 215 8.38 -27.07 0.93
CA LYS A 215 7.35 -27.77 1.70
C LYS A 215 6.99 -26.85 2.86
N LYS A 216 5.81 -26.22 2.79
CA LYS A 216 5.34 -25.26 3.79
C LYS A 216 5.33 -26.00 5.13
N SER A 217 6.33 -25.77 5.97
CA SER A 217 6.03 -25.75 7.40
C SER A 217 5.08 -24.56 7.53
N ALA A 218 3.78 -24.83 7.68
CA ALA A 218 2.78 -23.78 7.84
C ALA A 218 3.30 -22.76 8.87
N PHE A 219 3.22 -21.48 8.56
CA PHE A 219 3.59 -20.45 9.52
C PHE A 219 2.56 -20.49 10.64
N VAL A 220 2.96 -20.93 11.84
CA VAL A 220 2.05 -21.09 12.98
C VAL A 220 2.31 -19.99 14.00
N LEU A 221 1.28 -19.21 14.31
CA LEU A 221 1.28 -18.30 15.45
C LEU A 221 1.25 -19.09 16.76
N LYS A 222 2.02 -18.62 17.74
CA LYS A 222 2.15 -19.18 19.08
C LYS A 222 1.31 -18.34 20.04
N GLY A 223 0.80 -18.94 21.10
CA GLY A 223 -0.20 -18.30 21.97
C GLY A 223 0.27 -17.10 22.80
N ASP A 224 1.55 -16.78 22.77
CA ASP A 224 2.19 -15.64 23.42
C ASP A 224 2.80 -14.65 22.41
N ASP A 225 2.54 -14.83 21.11
CA ASP A 225 3.08 -13.95 20.10
C ASP A 225 2.53 -12.52 20.22
N THR A 226 3.42 -11.56 20.00
CA THR A 226 3.00 -10.21 19.62
C THR A 226 3.36 -10.01 18.15
N VAL A 227 2.32 -9.84 17.34
CA VAL A 227 2.39 -9.69 15.88
C VAL A 227 2.40 -8.21 15.53
N ALA A 228 3.52 -7.75 14.98
CA ALA A 228 3.69 -6.41 14.43
C ALA A 228 3.31 -6.39 12.94
N LEU A 229 2.38 -5.51 12.56
CA LEU A 229 2.07 -5.24 11.16
C LEU A 229 2.87 -4.02 10.71
N VAL A 230 3.65 -4.12 9.63
CA VAL A 230 4.57 -3.06 9.18
C VAL A 230 4.41 -2.81 7.69
N GLY A 231 4.32 -1.54 7.29
CA GLY A 231 4.24 -1.16 5.88
C GLY A 231 3.73 0.26 5.69
N GLY A 232 3.44 0.60 4.43
CA GLY A 232 2.85 1.88 4.04
C GLY A 232 1.37 2.00 4.40
N SER A 233 0.67 2.87 3.68
CA SER A 233 -0.72 3.25 3.99
C SER A 233 -1.70 2.07 4.01
N ASN A 234 -1.53 1.07 3.16
CA ASN A 234 -2.43 -0.10 3.15
C ASN A 234 -2.30 -0.98 4.41
N ILE A 235 -1.16 -0.98 5.10
CA ILE A 235 -1.02 -1.63 6.41
C ILE A 235 -1.56 -0.72 7.52
N GLU A 236 -1.23 0.57 7.49
CA GLU A 236 -1.72 1.57 8.43
C GLU A 236 -3.26 1.53 8.51
N ARG A 237 -3.93 1.57 7.35
CA ARG A 237 -5.39 1.62 7.22
C ARG A 237 -6.11 0.36 7.69
N THR A 238 -5.40 -0.76 7.93
CA THR A 238 -6.02 -1.94 8.56
C THR A 238 -6.59 -1.62 9.94
N ARG A 239 -6.12 -0.56 10.62
CA ARG A 239 -6.67 -0.10 11.90
C ARG A 239 -8.14 0.34 11.81
N PHE A 240 -8.58 0.81 10.64
CA PHE A 240 -9.96 1.29 10.45
C PHE A 240 -10.95 0.14 10.26
N SER A 241 -10.52 -0.94 9.61
CA SER A 241 -11.40 -2.06 9.24
C SER A 241 -11.24 -3.29 10.14
N GLY A 242 -10.03 -3.56 10.63
CA GLY A 242 -9.71 -4.62 11.58
C GLY A 242 -9.82 -6.06 11.03
N PHE A 243 -10.00 -6.26 9.72
CA PHE A 243 -10.24 -7.60 9.15
C PHE A 243 -9.05 -8.56 9.31
N LEU A 244 -7.84 -8.12 8.96
CA LEU A 244 -6.63 -8.94 9.05
C LEU A 244 -6.38 -9.39 10.49
N GLN A 245 -6.41 -8.43 11.41
CA GLN A 245 -6.28 -8.65 12.84
C GLN A 245 -7.33 -9.64 13.35
N THR A 246 -8.60 -9.48 12.95
CA THR A 246 -9.69 -10.37 13.36
C THR A 246 -9.47 -11.81 12.90
N HIS A 247 -9.02 -12.02 11.66
CA HIS A 247 -8.70 -13.36 11.17
C HIS A 247 -7.52 -14.01 11.94
N LEU A 248 -6.47 -13.23 12.22
CA LEU A 248 -5.33 -13.71 13.00
C LEU A 248 -5.73 -14.12 14.43
N ILE A 249 -6.64 -13.38 15.08
CA ILE A 249 -7.17 -13.70 16.42
C ILE A 249 -8.11 -14.91 16.39
N THR A 250 -9.12 -14.91 15.51
CA THR A 250 -10.19 -15.92 15.50
C THR A 250 -9.69 -17.33 15.19
N SER A 251 -8.52 -17.43 14.56
CA SER A 251 -7.85 -18.69 14.24
C SER A 251 -7.03 -19.30 15.38
N GLN A 252 -6.87 -18.61 16.51
CA GLN A 252 -6.08 -19.12 17.62
C GLN A 252 -6.90 -20.04 18.53
N PRO A 253 -6.46 -21.31 18.76
CA PRO A 253 -7.24 -22.31 19.47
C PRO A 253 -7.40 -22.03 20.98
N SER A 254 -6.48 -21.28 21.60
CA SER A 254 -6.56 -20.83 23.01
C SER A 254 -5.51 -19.79 23.41
N GLY A 255 -4.66 -19.36 22.48
CA GLY A 255 -3.48 -18.56 22.74
C GLY A 255 -3.77 -17.07 22.61
N LYS A 256 -3.45 -16.28 23.63
CA LYS A 256 -3.68 -14.83 23.66
C LYS A 256 -2.56 -14.08 22.95
N ILE A 257 -2.54 -14.16 21.62
CA ILE A 257 -1.68 -13.28 20.82
C ILE A 257 -2.05 -11.81 21.03
N LYS A 258 -1.10 -10.92 20.81
CA LYS A 258 -1.29 -9.47 20.70
C LYS A 258 -1.04 -9.03 19.27
N LEU A 259 -1.78 -8.04 18.81
CA LEU A 259 -1.61 -7.42 17.49
C LEU A 259 -1.28 -5.96 17.68
N ARG A 260 -0.30 -5.47 16.94
CA ARG A 260 0.18 -4.09 17.01
C ARG A 260 0.45 -3.59 15.61
N ASN A 261 -0.30 -2.59 15.17
CA ASN A 261 -0.10 -1.97 13.87
C ASN A 261 0.97 -0.88 13.95
N PHE A 262 2.08 -1.08 13.24
CA PHE A 262 3.19 -0.14 13.09
C PHE A 262 3.24 0.47 11.68
N GLY A 263 2.20 0.25 10.87
CA GLY A 263 2.03 0.88 9.57
C GLY A 263 2.04 2.40 9.69
N TRP A 264 2.60 3.05 8.70
CA TRP A 264 2.69 4.50 8.64
C TRP A 264 2.60 4.94 7.18
N GLU A 265 1.74 5.91 6.88
CA GLU A 265 1.53 6.35 5.50
C GLU A 265 2.81 6.94 4.89
N GLY A 266 3.09 6.58 3.63
CA GLY A 266 4.30 7.03 2.94
C GLY A 266 5.57 6.25 3.31
N ASP A 267 5.49 5.25 4.18
CA ASP A 267 6.62 4.36 4.45
C ASP A 267 7.04 3.59 3.19
N THR A 268 8.34 3.64 2.92
CA THR A 268 9.03 2.87 1.88
C THR A 268 10.18 2.12 2.52
N VAL A 269 10.83 1.18 1.85
CA VAL A 269 12.03 0.50 2.40
C VAL A 269 13.22 1.43 2.66
N PHE A 270 13.24 2.61 2.01
CA PHE A 270 14.32 3.59 2.16
C PHE A 270 14.13 4.50 3.37
N GLU A 271 12.88 4.77 3.74
CA GLU A 271 12.54 5.74 4.75
C GLU A 271 11.31 5.27 5.53
N GLN A 272 11.50 4.98 6.83
CA GLN A 272 10.42 4.72 7.78
C GLN A 272 10.53 5.73 8.92
N TRP A 273 9.82 6.85 8.80
CA TRP A 273 9.91 7.89 9.82
C TRP A 273 9.18 7.45 11.07
N ARG A 274 9.90 7.43 12.18
CA ARG A 274 9.36 7.14 13.50
C ARG A 274 9.76 8.28 14.40
N ASP A 275 8.87 8.60 15.32
CA ASP A 275 9.06 9.71 16.20
C ASP A 275 10.14 9.34 17.25
N GLY A 276 11.38 9.75 16.96
CA GLY A 276 12.56 9.63 17.81
C GLY A 276 12.55 10.67 18.92
N GLY A 277 13.08 10.32 20.08
CA GLY A 277 13.15 11.24 21.23
C GLY A 277 14.31 12.22 21.16
N ASN A 278 14.42 13.10 22.14
CA ASN A 278 15.57 13.97 22.36
C ASN A 278 16.83 13.13 22.68
N VAL A 279 17.94 13.38 21.97
CA VAL A 279 19.28 12.78 22.17
C VAL A 279 19.71 12.78 23.64
N GLU A 280 19.34 13.82 24.40
CA GLU A 280 19.69 13.97 25.81
C GLU A 280 18.95 13.01 26.74
N ASN A 281 17.76 12.54 26.33
CA ASN A 281 16.94 11.58 27.06
C ASN A 281 17.21 10.13 26.64
N LEU A 282 18.06 9.91 25.64
CA LEU A 282 18.50 8.59 25.25
C LEU A 282 19.44 8.00 26.30
N ASP A 283 19.45 6.67 26.39
CA ASP A 283 20.46 5.97 27.16
C ASP A 283 21.88 6.33 26.65
N PRO A 284 22.91 6.17 27.50
CA PRO A 284 24.26 6.63 27.19
C PRO A 284 24.87 6.06 25.90
N LYS A 285 24.54 4.82 25.50
CA LYS A 285 25.08 4.22 24.27
C LYS A 285 24.46 4.85 23.03
N ARG A 286 23.14 5.07 23.05
CA ARG A 286 22.41 5.74 21.97
C ARG A 286 22.80 7.19 21.82
N ARG A 287 22.98 7.91 22.94
CA ARG A 287 23.51 9.28 22.92
C ARG A 287 24.83 9.37 22.15
N GLN A 288 25.74 8.42 22.35
CA GLN A 288 27.04 8.41 21.67
C GLN A 288 26.92 8.09 20.17
N ALA A 289 26.06 7.15 19.79
CA ALA A 289 25.82 6.80 18.38
C ALA A 289 25.16 7.96 17.63
N GLU A 290 24.18 8.61 18.23
CA GLU A 290 23.47 9.76 17.68
C GLU A 290 24.36 10.99 17.56
N GLN A 291 25.15 11.30 18.60
CA GLN A 291 26.18 12.35 18.51
C GLN A 291 27.22 12.06 17.42
N ARG A 292 27.48 10.78 17.10
CA ARG A 292 28.37 10.41 16.00
C ARG A 292 27.72 10.68 14.65
N ILE A 293 26.47 10.27 14.44
CA ILE A 293 25.70 10.53 13.22
C ILE A 293 25.53 12.04 13.00
N GLN A 294 25.20 12.80 14.04
CA GLN A 294 25.08 14.25 13.98
C GLN A 294 26.41 14.92 13.58
N ARG A 295 27.55 14.43 14.08
CA ARG A 295 28.88 14.91 13.69
C ARG A 295 29.24 14.54 12.24
N GLU A 296 28.84 13.35 11.78
CA GLU A 296 29.17 12.83 10.45
C GLU A 296 28.29 13.43 9.34
N THR A 297 27.04 13.75 9.65
CA THR A 297 26.03 14.17 8.67
C THR A 297 25.62 15.64 8.76
N GLY A 298 26.02 16.35 9.83
CA GLY A 298 25.59 17.73 10.09
C GLY A 298 24.11 17.91 10.42
N SER A 299 23.33 16.81 10.44
CA SER A 299 21.88 16.83 10.64
C SER A 299 21.52 16.64 12.11
N THR A 300 20.83 17.62 12.70
CA THR A 300 19.99 17.41 13.90
C THR A 300 18.63 16.88 13.45
N SER A 301 18.60 15.67 12.91
CA SER A 301 17.34 15.00 12.61
C SER A 301 16.70 14.56 13.92
N TRP A 302 15.90 15.44 14.52
CA TRP A 302 15.10 15.11 15.70
C TRP A 302 14.05 14.02 15.42
N ARG A 303 13.75 13.73 14.14
CA ARG A 303 13.26 12.41 13.74
C ARG A 303 14.46 11.48 13.60
N GLN A 304 14.91 10.99 14.74
CA GLN A 304 15.73 9.79 14.76
C GLN A 304 14.80 8.66 14.31
N GLN A 305 15.22 7.83 13.36
CA GLN A 305 14.58 6.53 13.20
C GLN A 305 14.65 5.87 14.58
N ARG A 306 13.53 5.73 15.29
CA ARG A 306 13.49 4.80 16.40
C ARG A 306 13.95 3.46 15.82
N ASP A 307 14.98 2.88 16.41
CA ASP A 307 15.50 1.60 15.96
C ASP A 307 14.35 0.59 15.98
N TRP A 308 14.11 -0.12 14.87
CA TRP A 308 13.11 -1.17 14.80
C TRP A 308 13.31 -2.21 15.92
N GLN A 309 14.56 -2.46 16.32
CA GLN A 309 14.83 -3.34 17.46
C GLN A 309 14.22 -2.84 18.77
N GLU A 310 14.31 -1.53 19.04
CA GLU A 310 13.72 -0.90 20.22
C GLU A 310 12.20 -0.91 20.13
N GLN A 311 11.64 -0.46 19.01
CA GLN A 311 10.19 -0.35 18.84
C GLN A 311 9.50 -1.70 19.02
N PHE A 312 10.06 -2.73 18.38
CA PHE A 312 9.59 -4.09 18.57
C PHE A 312 9.94 -4.64 19.95
N GLY A 313 11.03 -4.19 20.57
CA GLY A 313 11.39 -4.56 21.94
C GLY A 313 10.37 -4.06 22.96
N ASP A 314 10.03 -2.78 22.92
CA ASP A 314 9.05 -2.12 23.81
C ASP A 314 7.65 -2.73 23.67
N ALA A 315 7.27 -3.09 22.44
CA ALA A 315 6.00 -3.76 22.18
C ALA A 315 6.04 -5.28 22.48
N GLY A 316 7.23 -5.87 22.67
CA GLY A 316 7.42 -7.30 22.82
C GLY A 316 7.13 -8.10 21.55
N ALA A 317 7.28 -7.49 20.36
CA ALA A 317 7.00 -8.12 19.08
C ALA A 317 7.92 -9.33 18.81
N THR A 318 7.29 -10.49 18.57
CA THR A 318 7.93 -11.78 18.26
C THR A 318 7.73 -12.18 16.81
N VAL A 319 6.73 -11.59 16.14
CA VAL A 319 6.37 -11.82 14.74
C VAL A 319 6.24 -10.47 14.04
N VAL A 320 6.74 -10.38 12.81
CA VAL A 320 6.55 -9.22 11.93
C VAL A 320 5.89 -9.69 10.62
N ILE A 321 4.81 -9.03 10.22
CA ILE A 321 4.23 -9.15 8.89
C ILE A 321 4.51 -7.83 8.16
N ALA A 322 5.37 -7.88 7.15
CA ALA A 322 5.88 -6.70 6.46
C ALA A 322 5.38 -6.62 5.01
N GLN A 323 4.86 -5.47 4.61
CA GLN A 323 4.40 -5.19 3.24
C GLN A 323 5.00 -3.87 2.75
N PHE A 324 5.77 -3.95 1.67
CA PHE A 324 6.46 -2.81 1.04
C PHE A 324 6.56 -3.05 -0.48
N GLY A 325 6.89 -1.99 -1.24
CA GLY A 325 7.20 -2.10 -2.67
C GLY A 325 6.15 -1.49 -3.60
N GLN A 326 4.96 -1.14 -3.12
CA GLN A 326 3.90 -0.60 -3.98
C GLN A 326 4.29 0.80 -4.45
N MET A 327 4.54 1.73 -3.53
CA MET A 327 4.95 3.09 -3.89
C MET A 327 6.33 3.14 -4.54
N GLU A 328 7.24 2.25 -4.18
CA GLU A 328 8.57 2.16 -4.78
C GLU A 328 8.51 1.71 -6.24
N SER A 329 7.55 0.86 -6.62
CA SER A 329 7.40 0.37 -7.99
C SER A 329 7.09 1.48 -9.02
N LEU A 330 6.54 2.62 -8.60
CA LEU A 330 6.34 3.80 -9.45
C LEU A 330 7.66 4.38 -9.99
N ASN A 331 8.80 4.08 -9.36
CA ASN A 331 10.13 4.47 -9.84
C ASN A 331 10.66 3.60 -10.99
N GLY A 332 9.88 2.59 -11.42
CA GLY A 332 10.22 1.73 -12.54
C GLY A 332 11.09 0.53 -12.15
N ILE A 333 11.20 -0.43 -13.06
CA ILE A 333 11.99 -1.66 -12.85
C ILE A 333 13.50 -1.40 -12.67
N LYS A 334 14.01 -0.26 -13.17
CA LYS A 334 15.43 0.12 -13.02
C LYS A 334 15.82 0.40 -11.56
N ALA A 335 14.86 0.78 -10.71
CA ALA A 335 15.10 1.02 -9.28
C ALA A 335 15.04 -0.27 -8.43
N LEU A 336 14.60 -1.40 -9.01
CA LEU A 336 14.44 -2.67 -8.29
C LEU A 336 15.71 -3.15 -7.56
N PRO A 337 16.93 -3.09 -8.14
CA PRO A 337 18.12 -3.54 -7.42
C PRO A 337 18.40 -2.74 -6.14
N ALA A 338 18.18 -1.43 -6.16
CA ALA A 338 18.35 -0.57 -4.99
C ALA A 338 17.26 -0.84 -3.94
N PHE A 339 16.02 -1.08 -4.38
CA PHE A 339 14.92 -1.50 -3.52
C PHE A 339 15.22 -2.82 -2.80
N ILE A 340 15.65 -3.86 -3.52
CA ILE A 340 15.96 -5.17 -2.93
C ILE A 340 17.11 -5.07 -1.92
N ALA A 341 18.14 -4.27 -2.21
CA ALA A 341 19.22 -4.04 -1.25
C ALA A 341 18.70 -3.36 0.04
N ALA A 342 17.93 -2.28 -0.10
CA ALA A 342 17.36 -1.58 1.05
C ALA A 342 16.38 -2.45 1.85
N TYR A 343 15.58 -3.29 1.17
CA TYR A 343 14.68 -4.21 1.86
C TYR A 343 15.44 -5.34 2.56
N ASP A 344 16.55 -5.84 2.01
CA ASP A 344 17.41 -6.84 2.66
C ASP A 344 17.99 -6.30 3.98
N ASP A 345 18.38 -5.02 3.99
CA ASP A 345 18.84 -4.31 5.20
C ASP A 345 17.71 -4.13 6.22
N LEU A 346 16.53 -3.69 5.77
CA LEU A 346 15.36 -3.53 6.64
C LEU A 346 14.89 -4.86 7.25
N ILE A 347 14.88 -5.94 6.46
CA ILE A 347 14.57 -7.28 6.94
C ILE A 347 15.59 -7.73 8.00
N THR A 348 16.86 -7.35 7.86
CA THR A 348 17.88 -7.64 8.88
C THR A 348 17.46 -7.05 10.24
N ALA A 349 17.03 -5.78 10.26
CA ALA A 349 16.52 -5.16 11.49
C ALA A 349 15.25 -5.85 12.04
N PHE A 350 14.43 -6.45 11.18
CA PHE A 350 13.22 -7.17 11.60
C PHE A 350 13.51 -8.55 12.19
N VAL A 351 14.42 -9.32 11.60
CA VAL A 351 14.77 -10.68 12.09
C VAL A 351 15.65 -10.65 13.33
N ASP A 352 16.34 -9.53 13.57
CA ASP A 352 17.14 -9.34 14.77
C ASP A 352 16.33 -9.62 16.05
N ALA A 353 17.02 -10.09 17.09
CA ALA A 353 16.43 -10.65 18.31
C ALA A 353 15.59 -11.92 18.12
N GLY A 354 15.70 -12.61 16.97
CA GLY A 354 15.09 -13.93 16.75
C GLY A 354 13.60 -13.89 16.38
N ARG A 355 13.13 -12.76 15.86
CA ARG A 355 11.75 -12.57 15.45
C ARG A 355 11.47 -13.34 14.16
N ARG A 356 10.23 -13.82 14.03
CA ARG A 356 9.78 -14.49 12.80
C ARG A 356 9.16 -13.47 11.87
N VAL A 357 9.57 -13.46 10.61
CA VAL A 357 9.15 -12.45 9.64
C VAL A 357 8.40 -13.11 8.50
N VAL A 358 7.27 -12.54 8.12
CA VAL A 358 6.50 -12.88 6.92
C VAL A 358 6.54 -11.68 5.98
N LEU A 359 6.91 -11.91 4.72
CA LEU A 359 6.89 -10.87 3.69
C LEU A 359 5.62 -10.98 2.86
N VAL A 360 4.99 -9.84 2.61
CA VAL A 360 3.81 -9.71 1.76
C VAL A 360 4.19 -8.84 0.57
N SER A 361 3.87 -9.30 -0.63
CA SER A 361 4.20 -8.58 -1.87
C SER A 361 3.32 -7.32 -2.06
N PRO A 362 3.73 -6.36 -2.90
CA PRO A 362 2.90 -5.23 -3.26
C PRO A 362 1.66 -5.65 -4.06
N MET A 363 0.61 -4.86 -3.94
CA MET A 363 -0.65 -5.06 -4.66
C MET A 363 -0.65 -4.27 -5.98
N PRO A 364 -1.40 -4.74 -7.00
CA PRO A 364 -1.54 -4.01 -8.25
C PRO A 364 -2.25 -2.67 -8.06
N PHE A 365 -1.92 -1.73 -8.94
CA PHE A 365 -2.62 -0.47 -9.11
C PHE A 365 -3.89 -0.63 -9.93
N GLU A 366 -4.83 0.28 -9.70
CA GLU A 366 -6.02 0.50 -10.50
C GLU A 366 -6.00 1.86 -11.21
N LYS A 367 -6.91 2.02 -12.17
CA LYS A 367 -7.21 3.33 -12.70
C LYS A 367 -7.74 4.24 -11.58
N THR A 368 -7.17 5.43 -11.49
CA THR A 368 -7.54 6.43 -10.49
C THR A 368 -9.00 6.91 -10.62
N ALA A 369 -9.58 7.35 -9.49
CA ALA A 369 -10.84 8.10 -9.40
C ALA A 369 -10.79 9.45 -10.10
N GLN A 370 -9.59 10.03 -10.17
CA GLN A 370 -9.43 11.43 -10.52
C GLN A 370 -9.70 11.63 -12.01
N ALA A 371 -10.55 12.60 -12.35
CA ALA A 371 -11.06 12.81 -13.71
C ALA A 371 -9.96 13.01 -14.77
N HIS A 372 -8.80 13.52 -14.36
CA HIS A 372 -7.62 13.76 -15.20
C HIS A 372 -6.35 13.12 -14.60
N GLY A 373 -6.50 12.15 -13.70
CA GLY A 373 -5.37 11.47 -13.09
C GLY A 373 -4.70 10.48 -14.05
N ALA A 374 -3.46 10.10 -13.75
CA ALA A 374 -2.72 9.12 -14.52
C ALA A 374 -3.35 7.72 -14.41
N ASP A 375 -3.28 6.93 -15.48
CA ASP A 375 -3.63 5.51 -15.42
C ASP A 375 -2.48 4.74 -14.75
N LEU A 376 -2.66 4.36 -13.49
CA LEU A 376 -1.62 3.67 -12.73
C LEU A 376 -1.47 2.20 -13.12
N THR A 377 -2.42 1.61 -13.85
CA THR A 377 -2.35 0.20 -14.26
C THR A 377 -1.15 -0.10 -15.16
N VAL A 378 -0.60 0.94 -15.81
CA VAL A 378 0.64 0.84 -16.61
C VAL A 378 1.85 0.40 -15.79
N HIS A 379 1.80 0.55 -14.46
CA HIS A 379 2.87 0.16 -13.54
C HIS A 379 2.72 -1.27 -12.98
N ASN A 380 1.68 -2.02 -13.36
CA ASN A 380 1.46 -3.35 -12.81
C ASN A 380 2.50 -4.39 -13.24
N ALA A 381 3.17 -4.17 -14.39
CA ALA A 381 4.31 -4.97 -14.78
C ALA A 381 5.49 -4.79 -13.80
N GLU A 382 5.74 -3.56 -13.35
CA GLU A 382 6.72 -3.26 -12.31
C GLU A 382 6.32 -3.87 -10.98
N VAL A 383 5.04 -3.79 -10.56
CA VAL A 383 4.54 -4.42 -9.33
C VAL A 383 4.87 -5.91 -9.31
N VAL A 384 4.62 -6.63 -10.42
CA VAL A 384 4.97 -8.05 -10.56
C VAL A 384 6.49 -8.26 -10.48
N GLY A 385 7.29 -7.39 -11.11
CA GLY A 385 8.75 -7.42 -11.01
C GLY A 385 9.26 -7.26 -9.58
N TYR A 386 8.69 -6.32 -8.82
CA TYR A 386 9.03 -6.09 -7.41
C TYR A 386 8.59 -7.27 -6.54
N ALA A 387 7.39 -7.82 -6.77
CA ALA A 387 6.90 -9.01 -6.06
C ALA A 387 7.82 -10.22 -6.29
N ASN A 388 8.29 -10.44 -7.51
CA ASN A 388 9.25 -11.51 -7.82
C ASN A 388 10.60 -11.27 -7.11
N GLY A 389 11.11 -10.05 -7.10
CA GLY A 389 12.33 -9.72 -6.35
C GLY A 389 12.18 -9.96 -4.85
N ILE A 390 11.04 -9.61 -4.25
CA ILE A 390 10.75 -9.89 -2.83
C ILE A 390 10.62 -11.39 -2.58
N ARG A 391 10.02 -12.15 -3.50
CA ARG A 391 9.94 -13.62 -3.43
C ARG A 391 11.32 -14.26 -3.40
N GLU A 392 12.22 -13.84 -4.28
CA GLU A 392 13.61 -14.30 -4.31
C GLU A 392 14.35 -13.93 -3.02
N LEU A 393 14.16 -12.70 -2.53
CA LEU A 393 14.72 -12.24 -1.27
C LEU A 393 14.23 -13.07 -0.07
N ALA A 394 12.93 -13.35 -0.02
CA ALA A 394 12.32 -14.21 0.99
C ALA A 394 12.91 -15.62 0.94
N ALA A 395 13.04 -16.20 -0.26
CA ALA A 395 13.65 -17.52 -0.45
C ALA A 395 15.11 -17.55 -0.01
N LYS A 396 15.91 -16.52 -0.35
CA LYS A 396 17.30 -16.36 0.10
C LYS A 396 17.42 -16.31 1.63
N ARG A 397 16.46 -15.66 2.29
CA ARG A 397 16.41 -15.51 3.76
C ARG A 397 15.66 -16.64 4.47
N GLY A 398 15.06 -17.58 3.74
CA GLY A 398 14.23 -18.65 4.31
C GLY A 398 12.95 -18.15 4.99
N LEU A 399 12.39 -17.03 4.53
CA LEU A 399 11.20 -16.39 5.10
C LEU A 399 9.92 -16.79 4.33
N PRO A 400 8.78 -16.95 5.03
CA PRO A 400 7.47 -17.05 4.37
C PRO A 400 7.20 -15.83 3.49
N PHE A 401 6.62 -16.08 2.32
CA PHE A 401 6.22 -15.07 1.35
C PHE A 401 4.75 -15.26 0.95
N ILE A 402 4.01 -14.17 0.92
CA ILE A 402 2.62 -14.09 0.49
C ILE A 402 2.56 -13.20 -0.74
N ASP A 403 1.95 -13.71 -1.82
CA ASP A 403 1.85 -12.97 -3.06
C ASP A 403 0.46 -12.35 -3.25
N LEU A 404 0.40 -11.03 -3.31
CA LEU A 404 -0.78 -10.24 -3.64
C LEU A 404 -0.68 -9.57 -5.03
N SER A 405 0.41 -9.80 -5.79
CA SER A 405 0.67 -9.09 -7.05
C SER A 405 -0.20 -9.58 -8.22
N LEU A 406 -0.78 -10.77 -8.12
CA LEU A 406 -1.56 -11.43 -9.16
C LEU A 406 -3.07 -11.41 -8.89
N ILE A 407 -3.53 -10.50 -8.03
CA ILE A 407 -4.96 -10.38 -7.72
C ILE A 407 -5.69 -9.95 -8.98
N ALA A 408 -6.63 -10.78 -9.42
CA ALA A 408 -7.38 -10.57 -10.64
C ALA A 408 -8.21 -9.26 -10.57
N PRO A 409 -8.33 -8.52 -11.69
CA PRO A 409 -9.21 -7.37 -11.76
C PRO A 409 -10.64 -7.74 -11.35
N SER A 410 -11.23 -6.97 -10.45
CA SER A 410 -12.65 -7.06 -10.11
C SER A 410 -13.43 -6.05 -10.95
N GLU A 411 -14.71 -6.34 -11.24
CA GLU A 411 -15.61 -5.31 -11.79
C GLU A 411 -15.88 -4.19 -10.78
N MET A 412 -15.70 -4.46 -9.48
CA MET A 412 -15.78 -3.46 -8.42
C MET A 412 -14.43 -2.79 -8.23
N ARG A 413 -14.45 -1.46 -8.11
CA ARG A 413 -13.26 -0.66 -7.84
C ARG A 413 -12.63 -1.06 -6.49
N LEU A 414 -11.36 -1.44 -6.54
CA LEU A 414 -10.60 -1.98 -5.41
C LEU A 414 -10.13 -0.91 -4.43
N THR A 415 -9.90 0.29 -4.95
CA THR A 415 -9.17 1.37 -4.28
C THR A 415 -9.95 2.68 -4.31
N ASP A 416 -9.74 3.52 -3.30
CA ASP A 416 -10.35 4.86 -3.25
C ASP A 416 -9.76 5.80 -4.32
N ASP A 417 -8.49 5.62 -4.67
CA ASP A 417 -7.69 6.55 -5.48
C ASP A 417 -6.74 5.88 -6.50
N GLY A 418 -6.83 4.57 -6.69
CA GLY A 418 -5.98 3.80 -7.59
C GLY A 418 -4.93 2.94 -6.88
N PHE A 419 -4.69 3.14 -5.58
CA PHE A 419 -3.63 2.43 -4.84
C PHE A 419 -3.92 2.16 -3.37
N HIS A 420 -4.74 2.98 -2.70
CA HIS A 420 -5.21 2.70 -1.34
C HIS A 420 -6.49 1.86 -1.33
N LEU A 421 -6.48 0.74 -0.62
CA LEU A 421 -7.65 -0.13 -0.51
C LEU A 421 -8.84 0.58 0.13
N ASN A 422 -10.04 0.30 -0.38
CA ASN A 422 -11.28 0.58 0.34
C ASN A 422 -11.60 -0.54 1.36
N GLU A 423 -12.64 -0.35 2.17
CA GLU A 423 -13.00 -1.32 3.23
C GLU A 423 -13.27 -2.73 2.70
N THR A 424 -14.03 -2.84 1.59
CA THR A 424 -14.35 -4.13 0.96
C THR A 424 -13.09 -4.90 0.59
N TRP A 425 -12.07 -4.21 0.10
CA TRP A 425 -10.82 -4.86 -0.29
C TRP A 425 -9.86 -5.08 0.86
N HIS A 426 -9.88 -4.25 1.90
CA HIS A 426 -9.21 -4.63 3.15
C HIS A 426 -9.69 -5.99 3.66
N ARG A 427 -10.97 -6.31 3.54
CA ARG A 427 -11.49 -7.64 3.87
C ARG A 427 -10.92 -8.72 2.96
N ILE A 428 -11.05 -8.59 1.64
CA ILE A 428 -10.62 -9.64 0.70
C ILE A 428 -9.11 -9.90 0.80
N ILE A 429 -8.31 -8.84 0.88
CA ILE A 429 -6.85 -8.95 1.06
C ILE A 429 -6.51 -9.60 2.39
N ALA A 430 -7.20 -9.26 3.47
CA ALA A 430 -7.03 -9.91 4.75
C ALA A 430 -7.31 -11.43 4.67
N GLU A 431 -8.40 -11.83 4.00
CA GLU A 431 -8.75 -13.24 3.77
C GLU A 431 -7.65 -13.98 2.97
N GLN A 432 -7.08 -13.35 1.94
CA GLN A 432 -5.99 -13.92 1.14
C GLN A 432 -4.69 -14.08 1.95
N ILE A 433 -4.31 -13.05 2.72
CA ILE A 433 -3.11 -13.10 3.57
C ILE A 433 -3.21 -14.26 4.55
N VAL A 434 -4.33 -14.40 5.27
CA VAL A 434 -4.46 -15.48 6.26
C VAL A 434 -4.59 -16.85 5.61
N THR A 435 -5.28 -16.97 4.48
CA THR A 435 -5.34 -18.22 3.72
C THR A 435 -3.96 -18.68 3.25
N ALA A 436 -3.13 -17.74 2.77
CA ALA A 436 -1.76 -18.03 2.37
C ALA A 436 -0.87 -18.50 3.54
N LEU A 437 -1.15 -18.03 4.75
CA LEU A 437 -0.54 -18.50 6.01
C LEU A 437 -1.06 -19.87 6.46
N GLY A 438 -2.07 -20.44 5.80
CA GLY A 438 -2.72 -21.69 6.21
C GLY A 438 -3.76 -21.50 7.32
N ILE A 439 -4.26 -20.27 7.50
CA ILE A 439 -5.27 -19.90 8.49
C ILE A 439 -6.64 -19.79 7.81
N SER A 440 -7.68 -20.34 8.43
CA SER A 440 -9.05 -20.19 7.95
C SER A 440 -9.55 -18.76 8.14
N ALA A 441 -9.97 -18.12 7.06
CA ALA A 441 -10.62 -16.82 7.08
C ALA A 441 -12.02 -16.90 7.73
N THR A 442 -12.15 -16.37 8.94
CA THR A 442 -13.44 -16.25 9.63
C THR A 442 -13.66 -14.80 10.07
N VAL A 443 -14.77 -14.19 9.65
CA VAL A 443 -15.15 -12.85 10.12
C VAL A 443 -16.09 -13.01 11.32
N ASN A 444 -15.65 -12.52 12.48
CA ASN A 444 -16.49 -12.40 13.67
C ASN A 444 -16.65 -10.90 13.99
N GLU A 445 -17.82 -10.33 13.71
CA GLU A 445 -18.08 -8.90 13.89
C GLU A 445 -17.99 -8.44 15.35
N ALA A 446 -18.32 -9.29 16.31
CA ALA A 446 -18.18 -8.96 17.72
C ALA A 446 -16.69 -8.79 18.10
N VAL A 447 -15.82 -9.66 17.57
CA VAL A 447 -14.37 -9.55 17.73
C VAL A 447 -13.82 -8.35 16.97
N ARG A 448 -14.25 -8.15 15.72
CA ARG A 448 -13.78 -7.05 14.86
C ARG A 448 -14.03 -5.68 15.48
N LYS A 449 -15.21 -5.48 16.09
CA LYS A 449 -15.54 -4.24 16.81
C LYS A 449 -14.55 -3.94 17.94
N GLU A 450 -14.18 -4.94 18.74
CA GLU A 450 -13.21 -4.76 19.83
C GLU A 450 -11.78 -4.59 19.30
N VAL A 451 -11.45 -5.24 18.17
CA VAL A 451 -10.16 -5.04 17.46
C VAL A 451 -10.01 -3.59 17.00
N VAL A 452 -11.03 -3.00 16.39
CA VAL A 452 -11.00 -1.59 15.95
C VAL A 452 -10.84 -0.64 17.15
N GLU A 453 -11.48 -0.93 18.29
CA GLU A 453 -11.29 -0.15 19.51
C GLU A 453 -9.87 -0.28 20.09
N MET A 454 -9.29 -1.49 20.06
CA MET A 454 -7.89 -1.74 20.46
C MET A 454 -6.91 -0.99 19.55
N GLU A 455 -7.09 -1.09 18.24
CA GLU A 455 -6.25 -0.39 17.24
C GLU A 455 -6.34 1.13 17.38
N ARG A 456 -7.52 1.67 17.70
CA ARG A 456 -7.68 3.11 18.01
C ARG A 456 -6.83 3.55 19.21
N LEU A 457 -6.88 2.77 20.30
CA LEU A 457 -6.07 3.06 21.49
C LEU A 457 -4.57 2.89 21.20
N TRP A 458 -4.21 1.85 20.44
CA TRP A 458 -2.84 1.59 20.05
C TRP A 458 -2.28 2.72 19.19
N PHE A 459 -3.03 3.20 18.20
CA PHE A 459 -2.64 4.35 17.38
C PHE A 459 -2.37 5.60 18.25
N ASN A 460 -3.28 5.93 19.17
CA ASN A 460 -3.12 7.09 20.06
C ASN A 460 -1.94 6.92 21.03
N TYR A 461 -1.63 5.69 21.45
CA TYR A 461 -0.50 5.41 22.33
C TYR A 461 0.85 5.42 21.58
N TRP A 462 0.88 4.80 20.41
CA TRP A 462 2.10 4.55 19.64
C TRP A 462 2.51 5.72 18.76
N ARG A 463 1.51 6.40 18.18
CA ARG A 463 1.65 7.62 17.38
C ARG A 463 0.85 8.75 18.03
N PRO A 464 1.25 9.19 19.24
CA PRO A 464 0.50 10.21 19.95
C PRO A 464 0.57 11.54 19.21
N MET A 465 -0.51 12.30 19.30
CA MET A 465 -0.47 13.74 19.07
C MET A 465 0.47 14.39 20.08
N ASN A 466 1.05 15.54 19.72
CA ASN A 466 1.94 16.30 20.58
C ASN A 466 3.25 15.57 20.96
N TRP A 467 3.74 14.66 20.09
CA TRP A 467 5.01 13.95 20.33
C TRP A 467 6.18 14.89 20.67
N ALA A 468 6.26 16.08 20.07
CA ALA A 468 7.34 17.03 20.35
C ALA A 468 7.37 17.45 21.82
N PHE A 469 6.20 17.52 22.47
CA PHE A 469 6.06 17.83 23.89
C PHE A 469 6.23 16.60 24.78
N LEU A 470 6.00 15.39 24.27
CA LEU A 470 6.21 14.15 24.99
C LEU A 470 7.69 13.81 25.08
N ASN A 471 8.37 13.72 23.93
CA ASN A 471 9.75 13.23 23.85
C ASN A 471 10.65 14.03 22.91
N GLY A 472 10.12 15.04 22.20
CA GLY A 472 10.92 15.89 21.32
C GLY A 472 11.62 17.07 22.01
N ASP A 473 11.76 18.17 21.29
CA ASP A 473 12.44 19.40 21.72
C ASP A 473 11.54 20.38 22.49
N ARG A 474 10.25 20.06 22.65
CA ARG A 474 9.25 20.90 23.32
C ARG A 474 8.93 20.40 24.74
N THR A 475 9.82 19.63 25.34
CA THR A 475 9.63 19.01 26.66
C THR A 475 9.76 19.99 27.85
N ASN A 476 10.33 21.17 27.63
CA ASN A 476 10.59 22.18 28.66
C ASN A 476 9.69 23.43 28.57
N VAL A 477 8.75 23.46 27.63
CA VAL A 477 7.82 24.59 27.49
C VAL A 477 6.64 24.46 28.46
N PRO A 478 5.99 25.58 28.86
CA PRO A 478 4.89 25.54 29.84
C PRO A 478 3.77 24.57 29.50
N TYR A 479 3.45 24.42 28.21
CA TYR A 479 2.42 23.48 27.74
C TYR A 479 2.76 22.00 27.97
N SER A 480 4.04 21.63 28.18
CA SER A 480 4.46 20.26 28.54
C SER A 480 4.50 20.02 30.06
N ARG A 481 4.18 21.03 30.86
CA ARG A 481 4.33 21.05 32.32
C ARG A 481 2.99 21.23 33.02
N ASP A 482 2.92 20.76 34.27
CA ASP A 482 1.78 21.08 35.13
C ASP A 482 1.84 22.58 35.48
N TRP A 483 0.68 23.24 35.47
CA TRP A 483 0.61 24.68 35.65
C TRP A 483 0.81 25.12 37.11
N LYS A 484 0.65 24.20 38.08
CA LYS A 484 0.96 24.42 39.51
C LYS A 484 2.38 24.00 39.83
N ASP A 485 2.83 22.89 39.26
CA ASP A 485 4.17 22.34 39.44
C ASP A 485 4.92 22.26 38.10
N GLY A 486 5.65 23.33 37.77
CA GLY A 486 6.38 23.44 36.51
C GLY A 486 7.47 22.37 36.30
N GLU A 487 7.87 21.62 37.34
CA GLU A 487 8.80 20.50 37.21
C GLU A 487 8.10 19.21 36.76
N LYS A 488 6.79 19.09 37.01
CA LYS A 488 5.99 17.92 36.67
C LYS A 488 5.65 17.89 35.17
N ARG A 489 5.91 16.76 34.50
CA ARG A 489 5.64 16.55 33.06
C ARG A 489 4.29 15.87 32.86
N ILE A 490 3.37 16.51 32.12
CA ILE A 490 1.99 16.00 31.96
C ILE A 490 1.85 14.93 30.87
N PHE A 491 2.49 15.11 29.72
CA PHE A 491 2.35 14.18 28.59
C PHE A 491 2.81 12.75 28.92
N PRO A 492 3.99 12.53 29.55
CA PRO A 492 4.40 11.18 29.95
C PRO A 492 3.42 10.51 30.92
N GLU A 493 2.81 11.26 31.83
CA GLU A 493 1.79 10.74 32.76
C GLU A 493 0.54 10.31 32.01
N GLU A 494 0.06 11.13 31.07
CA GLU A 494 -1.08 10.80 30.22
C GLU A 494 -0.83 9.55 29.37
N MET A 495 0.39 9.37 28.85
CA MET A 495 0.73 8.15 28.11
C MET A 495 0.66 6.89 28.97
N ASN A 496 0.97 6.99 30.27
CA ASN A 496 0.86 5.85 31.19
C ASN A 496 -0.61 5.43 31.40
N ASP A 497 -1.55 6.35 31.30
CA ASP A 497 -2.99 6.08 31.44
C ASP A 497 -3.55 5.22 30.29
N PHE A 498 -2.89 5.19 29.12
CA PHE A 498 -3.27 4.30 28.02
C PHE A 498 -2.92 2.83 28.28
N LEU A 499 -1.88 2.54 29.06
CA LEU A 499 -1.42 1.16 29.31
C LEU A 499 -2.50 0.23 29.91
N PRO A 500 -3.23 0.62 30.98
CA PRO A 500 -4.34 -0.20 31.49
C PRO A 500 -5.50 -0.31 30.48
N LEU A 501 -5.77 0.74 29.69
CA LEU A 501 -6.82 0.72 28.67
C LEU A 501 -6.48 -0.24 27.52
N LEU A 502 -5.22 -0.26 27.06
CA LEU A 502 -4.74 -1.20 26.06
C LEU A 502 -4.84 -2.64 26.55
N LYS A 503 -4.46 -2.90 27.81
CA LYS A 503 -4.62 -4.21 28.43
C LYS A 503 -6.09 -4.64 28.46
N GLN A 504 -6.99 -3.74 28.85
CA GLN A 504 -8.44 -4.00 28.84
C GLN A 504 -8.96 -4.25 27.43
N ALA A 505 -8.51 -3.50 26.43
CA ALA A 505 -8.92 -3.70 25.04
C ALA A 505 -8.45 -5.04 24.47
N ASP A 506 -7.20 -5.44 24.75
CA ASP A 506 -6.70 -6.78 24.44
C ASP A 506 -7.59 -7.85 25.12
N GLU A 507 -7.95 -7.67 26.39
CA GLU A 507 -8.84 -8.60 27.12
C GLU A 507 -10.26 -8.66 26.52
N ASN A 508 -10.82 -7.52 26.10
CA ASN A 508 -12.13 -7.43 25.45
C ASN A 508 -12.17 -8.22 24.13
N VAL A 509 -11.12 -8.12 23.31
CA VAL A 509 -10.99 -8.90 22.07
C VAL A 509 -11.12 -10.40 22.35
N TRP A 510 -10.41 -10.91 23.36
CA TRP A 510 -10.47 -12.32 23.74
C TRP A 510 -11.80 -12.71 24.42
N ASN A 511 -12.41 -11.80 25.18
CA ASN A 511 -13.74 -12.00 25.76
C ASN A 511 -14.81 -12.11 24.66
N ALA A 512 -14.77 -11.23 23.66
CA ALA A 512 -15.67 -11.27 22.50
C ALA A 512 -15.54 -12.60 21.73
N LEU A 513 -14.31 -13.07 21.51
CA LEU A 513 -14.07 -14.36 20.87
C LEU A 513 -14.66 -15.53 21.68
N ALA A 514 -14.54 -15.47 23.01
CA ALA A 514 -15.08 -16.47 23.92
C ALA A 514 -16.59 -16.33 24.18
N GLY A 515 -17.29 -15.39 23.53
CA GLY A 515 -18.70 -15.09 23.77
C GLY A 515 -19.00 -14.54 25.16
N LYS A 516 -17.99 -13.97 25.84
CA LYS A 516 -18.11 -13.35 27.17
C LYS A 516 -18.42 -11.85 27.05
N PRO A 517 -19.05 -11.24 28.07
CA PRO A 517 -19.26 -9.80 28.09
C PRO A 517 -17.94 -9.01 27.98
N THR A 518 -17.94 -7.95 27.19
CA THR A 518 -16.84 -6.97 27.10
C THR A 518 -17.15 -5.76 27.99
N THR A 519 -16.10 -5.08 28.47
CA THR A 519 -16.26 -3.88 29.31
C THR A 519 -15.94 -2.64 28.47
N PRO A 520 -16.85 -1.67 28.32
CA PRO A 520 -16.59 -0.45 27.55
C PRO A 520 -15.32 0.26 28.02
N ILE A 521 -14.53 0.75 27.08
CA ILE A 521 -13.37 1.62 27.36
C ILE A 521 -13.90 2.98 27.82
N ALA A 522 -13.61 3.35 29.06
CA ALA A 522 -13.97 4.64 29.63
C ALA A 522 -12.86 5.67 29.41
N VAL A 523 -13.23 6.95 29.45
CA VAL A 523 -12.24 8.05 29.50
C VAL A 523 -11.53 8.00 30.85
N HIS A 524 -10.21 7.99 30.81
CA HIS A 524 -9.36 8.00 31.99
C HIS A 524 -8.24 9.03 31.78
N SER A 525 -8.16 10.04 32.63
CA SER A 525 -7.06 11.00 32.60
C SER A 525 -6.65 11.31 34.03
N SER A 526 -5.39 11.06 34.33
CA SER A 526 -4.75 11.41 35.60
C SER A 526 -4.45 12.91 35.71
N ILE A 527 -4.59 13.66 34.61
CA ILE A 527 -4.39 15.10 34.57
C ILE A 527 -5.71 15.80 34.97
N PRO A 528 -5.72 16.57 36.07
CA PRO A 528 -6.91 17.28 36.50
C PRO A 528 -7.23 18.44 35.54
N VAL A 529 -8.49 18.54 35.12
CA VAL A 529 -9.02 19.72 34.41
C VAL A 529 -9.63 20.65 35.46
N GLU A 530 -8.96 21.75 35.77
CA GLU A 530 -9.54 22.79 36.63
C GLU A 530 -10.34 23.79 35.80
N PRO A 531 -11.55 24.18 36.25
CA PRO A 531 -12.31 25.23 35.59
C PRO A 531 -11.54 26.56 35.67
N PRO A 532 -11.65 27.42 34.64
CA PRO A 532 -10.98 28.71 34.65
C PRO A 532 -11.40 29.53 35.88
N SER A 533 -10.43 30.23 36.48
CA SER A 533 -10.64 31.03 37.70
C SER A 533 -11.42 32.33 37.46
N ALA A 534 -11.48 32.79 36.20
CA ALA A 534 -12.29 33.92 35.77
C ALA A 534 -13.45 33.43 34.90
N ALA A 535 -14.64 33.99 35.12
CA ALA A 535 -15.76 33.77 34.22
C ALA A 535 -15.46 34.45 32.86
N PRO A 536 -15.73 33.80 31.72
CA PRO A 536 -15.66 34.46 30.43
C PRO A 536 -16.69 35.61 30.38
N GLN A 537 -16.39 36.64 29.57
CA GLN A 537 -17.36 37.69 29.27
C GLN A 537 -18.58 37.10 28.56
N SER A 538 -19.76 37.60 28.89
CA SER A 538 -20.97 37.34 28.10
C SER A 538 -20.86 37.99 26.71
N PRO A 539 -21.59 37.49 25.69
CA PRO A 539 -21.63 38.12 24.38
C PRO A 539 -22.01 39.61 24.42
N GLU A 540 -22.88 40.01 25.35
CA GLU A 540 -23.29 41.40 25.55
C GLU A 540 -22.15 42.27 26.11
N GLU A 541 -21.39 41.74 27.09
CA GLU A 541 -20.22 42.42 27.65
C GLU A 541 -19.09 42.54 26.63
N GLU A 542 -18.85 41.50 25.83
CA GLU A 542 -17.85 41.52 24.76
C GLU A 542 -18.23 42.54 23.67
N LEU A 543 -19.49 42.54 23.22
CA LEU A 543 -19.97 43.50 22.21
C LEU A 543 -19.86 44.95 22.70
N ALA A 544 -20.14 45.21 23.97
CA ALA A 544 -20.00 46.54 24.58
C ALA A 544 -18.53 47.01 24.68
N SER A 545 -17.56 46.09 24.57
CA SER A 545 -16.13 46.41 24.65
C SER A 545 -15.52 46.85 23.31
N PHE A 546 -16.23 46.66 22.19
CA PHE A 546 -15.70 46.94 20.86
C PHE A 546 -15.65 48.44 20.55
N GLU A 547 -14.49 48.90 20.07
CA GLU A 547 -14.34 50.20 19.43
C GLU A 547 -14.64 50.05 17.92
N ILE A 548 -15.76 50.62 17.47
CA ILE A 548 -16.26 50.44 16.11
C ILE A 548 -15.98 51.69 15.29
N LEU A 549 -15.43 51.52 14.09
CA LEU A 549 -15.20 52.61 13.14
C LEU A 549 -16.52 53.19 12.61
N ASP A 550 -16.54 54.50 12.35
CA ASP A 550 -17.69 55.17 11.74
C ASP A 550 -18.15 54.46 10.45
N GLY A 551 -19.45 54.18 10.37
CA GLY A 551 -20.07 53.47 9.24
C GLY A 551 -20.13 51.95 9.37
N PHE A 552 -19.57 51.37 10.43
CA PHE A 552 -19.65 49.93 10.71
C PHE A 552 -20.63 49.64 11.86
N LYS A 553 -21.22 48.44 11.85
CA LYS A 553 -22.05 47.87 12.92
C LYS A 553 -21.58 46.46 13.22
N VAL A 554 -21.64 46.06 14.48
CA VAL A 554 -21.38 44.68 14.92
C VAL A 554 -22.67 44.13 15.54
N ASN A 555 -22.99 42.87 15.24
CA ASN A 555 -24.10 42.12 15.82
C ASN A 555 -23.65 40.68 16.14
N LEU A 556 -24.31 40.06 17.11
CA LEU A 556 -24.06 38.67 17.48
C LEU A 556 -24.78 37.72 16.51
N PHE A 557 -24.03 37.04 15.66
CA PHE A 557 -24.59 36.05 14.73
C PHE A 557 -24.91 34.71 15.43
N ALA A 558 -23.97 34.18 16.20
CA ALA A 558 -24.10 32.93 16.97
C ALA A 558 -23.12 32.92 18.16
N SER A 559 -23.35 32.05 19.14
CA SER A 559 -22.61 31.96 20.41
C SER A 559 -22.39 30.52 20.87
N GLU A 560 -21.67 30.33 21.98
CA GLU A 560 -21.48 29.03 22.60
C GLU A 560 -22.79 28.35 23.04
N LYS A 561 -23.84 29.14 23.32
CA LYS A 561 -25.19 28.63 23.64
C LYS A 561 -25.82 27.89 22.46
N ASP A 562 -25.38 28.20 21.24
CA ASP A 562 -25.89 27.63 20.00
C ASP A 562 -25.05 26.42 19.54
N GLY A 563 -24.04 26.03 20.34
CA GLY A 563 -23.18 24.88 20.07
C GLY A 563 -21.84 25.22 19.42
N ILE A 564 -21.45 26.50 19.34
CA ILE A 564 -20.11 26.89 18.88
C ILE A 564 -19.11 26.74 20.04
N VAL A 565 -18.32 25.66 20.02
CA VAL A 565 -17.34 25.38 21.08
C VAL A 565 -15.95 25.24 20.47
N LYS A 566 -15.01 26.08 20.92
CA LYS A 566 -13.63 26.14 20.41
C LYS A 566 -13.59 26.21 18.86
N PRO A 567 -14.14 27.28 18.25
CA PRO A 567 -14.15 27.42 16.80
C PRO A 567 -12.72 27.62 16.27
N ILE A 568 -12.30 26.84 15.26
CA ILE A 568 -10.96 26.92 14.66
C ILE A 568 -10.98 27.60 13.29
N GLN A 569 -11.90 27.22 12.41
CA GLN A 569 -12.09 27.83 11.08
C GLN A 569 -13.57 27.90 10.75
N MET A 570 -13.96 28.94 10.00
CA MET A 570 -15.33 29.12 9.52
C MET A 570 -15.39 29.44 8.02
N ARG A 571 -16.48 29.06 7.35
CA ARG A 571 -16.73 29.32 5.92
C ARG A 571 -18.21 29.61 5.68
N TRP A 572 -18.50 30.52 4.75
CA TRP A 572 -19.86 30.76 4.29
C TRP A 572 -20.11 29.95 3.02
N ASP A 573 -21.26 29.31 2.91
CA ASP A 573 -21.70 28.69 1.67
C ASP A 573 -22.46 29.67 0.77
N GLU A 574 -22.78 29.24 -0.45
CA GLU A 574 -23.50 30.04 -1.44
C GLU A 574 -24.95 30.36 -1.05
N ARG A 575 -25.49 29.67 -0.04
CA ARG A 575 -26.82 29.91 0.52
C ARG A 575 -26.78 30.90 1.69
N GLY A 576 -25.60 31.37 2.09
CA GLY A 576 -25.43 32.26 3.24
C GLY A 576 -25.46 31.55 4.59
N ARG A 577 -25.23 30.22 4.63
CA ARG A 577 -25.07 29.48 5.90
C ARG A 577 -23.61 29.54 6.35
N LEU A 578 -23.38 29.72 7.65
CA LEU A 578 -22.05 29.71 8.26
C LEU A 578 -21.70 28.30 8.74
N TRP A 579 -20.59 27.77 8.23
CA TRP A 579 -20.01 26.49 8.61
C TRP A 579 -18.86 26.73 9.57
N VAL A 580 -18.84 26.06 10.72
CA VAL A 580 -17.86 26.28 11.80
C VAL A 580 -17.27 24.95 12.27
N ALA A 581 -15.96 24.80 12.13
CA ALA A 581 -15.22 23.68 12.71
C ALA A 581 -15.04 23.89 14.22
N CYS A 582 -15.63 23.01 15.02
CA CYS A 582 -15.61 23.04 16.48
C CYS A 582 -14.72 21.90 17.01
N ALA A 583 -13.64 22.24 17.72
CA ALA A 583 -12.62 21.28 18.17
C ALA A 583 -12.63 21.11 19.69
N LEU A 584 -13.57 20.33 20.22
CA LEU A 584 -13.74 20.06 21.65
C LEU A 584 -12.51 19.36 22.25
N SER A 585 -11.98 18.37 21.52
CA SER A 585 -10.82 17.57 21.89
C SER A 585 -9.49 18.35 21.86
N TYR A 586 -9.46 19.53 21.24
CA TYR A 586 -8.27 20.37 21.23
C TYR A 586 -7.90 20.85 22.65
N PRO A 587 -6.61 20.88 23.02
CA PRO A 587 -5.42 20.60 22.20
C PRO A 587 -4.89 19.16 22.25
N GLN A 588 -5.53 18.27 23.01
CA GLN A 588 -5.08 16.90 23.26
C GLN A 588 -6.28 16.00 23.59
N ILE A 589 -6.37 14.83 22.94
CA ILE A 589 -7.40 13.83 23.25
C ILE A 589 -7.06 13.11 24.54
N LYS A 590 -8.04 12.94 25.43
CA LYS A 590 -7.81 12.22 26.69
C LYS A 590 -7.69 10.71 26.44
N PRO A 591 -6.93 9.98 27.27
CA PRO A 591 -6.89 8.53 27.18
C PRO A 591 -8.29 7.91 27.28
N GLY A 592 -8.62 7.03 26.33
CA GLY A 592 -9.94 6.42 26.20
C GLY A 592 -10.99 7.27 25.49
N GLU A 593 -10.82 8.60 25.41
CA GLU A 593 -11.76 9.49 24.70
C GLU A 593 -11.80 9.18 23.21
N LYS A 594 -12.99 9.30 22.63
CA LYS A 594 -13.24 9.12 21.20
C LYS A 594 -13.35 10.49 20.55
N ALA A 595 -12.92 10.57 19.30
CA ALA A 595 -13.13 11.73 18.44
C ALA A 595 -14.62 12.13 18.48
N ASN A 596 -14.89 13.38 18.85
CA ASN A 596 -16.23 13.93 19.08
C ASN A 596 -16.35 15.39 18.59
N ASP A 597 -15.36 15.87 17.84
CA ASP A 597 -15.39 17.18 17.21
C ASP A 597 -16.34 17.17 16.01
N TYR A 598 -16.79 18.34 15.58
CA TYR A 598 -17.83 18.44 14.56
C TYR A 598 -17.74 19.73 13.75
N VAL A 599 -18.46 19.75 12.62
CA VAL A 599 -18.71 20.98 11.86
C VAL A 599 -20.17 21.36 12.02
N LEU A 600 -20.39 22.54 12.60
CA LEU A 600 -21.71 23.11 12.83
C LEU A 600 -22.10 24.02 11.65
N VAL A 601 -23.32 23.86 11.16
CA VAL A 601 -23.92 24.75 10.15
C VAL A 601 -24.94 25.64 10.87
N CYS A 602 -24.77 26.94 10.71
CA CYS A 602 -25.59 27.99 11.31
C CYS A 602 -26.30 28.75 10.18
N GLU A 603 -27.63 28.77 10.22
CA GLU A 603 -28.48 29.37 9.20
C GLU A 603 -29.33 30.48 9.85
N ASP A 604 -29.33 31.65 9.22
CA ASP A 604 -30.25 32.76 9.50
C ASP A 604 -31.40 32.64 8.49
N THR A 605 -32.58 32.22 8.95
CA THR A 605 -33.71 31.89 8.07
C THR A 605 -34.63 33.08 7.82
N ASP A 606 -34.53 34.14 8.63
CA ASP A 606 -35.37 35.35 8.51
C ASP A 606 -34.61 36.60 8.04
N GLY A 607 -33.28 36.53 7.96
CA GLY A 607 -32.40 37.58 7.43
C GLY A 607 -32.18 38.73 8.40
N ASP A 608 -32.40 38.54 9.70
CA ASP A 608 -32.21 39.57 10.72
C ASP A 608 -30.74 39.78 11.14
N GLY A 609 -29.83 38.93 10.62
CA GLY A 609 -28.41 38.92 10.94
C GLY A 609 -28.07 38.03 12.14
N ARG A 610 -28.96 37.15 12.60
CA ARG A 610 -28.73 36.18 13.67
C ARG A 610 -29.11 34.79 13.18
N ALA A 611 -28.23 33.81 13.41
CA ALA A 611 -28.59 32.43 13.12
C ALA A 611 -29.68 31.93 14.08
N ASP A 612 -30.69 31.26 13.54
CA ASP A 612 -31.83 30.70 14.26
C ASP A 612 -31.95 29.17 14.10
N LYS A 613 -31.22 28.59 13.14
CA LYS A 613 -31.21 27.16 12.85
C LYS A 613 -29.79 26.61 12.86
N PHE A 614 -29.61 25.53 13.60
CA PHE A 614 -28.31 24.90 13.84
C PHE A 614 -28.40 23.39 13.65
N HIS A 615 -27.45 22.82 12.93
CA HIS A 615 -27.27 21.37 12.83
C HIS A 615 -25.81 21.04 12.60
N LYS A 616 -25.40 19.83 12.99
CA LYS A 616 -24.05 19.34 12.72
C LYS A 616 -24.07 18.59 11.39
N PHE A 617 -23.29 19.05 10.43
CA PHE A 617 -23.16 18.37 9.13
C PHE A 617 -22.35 17.07 9.27
N VAL A 618 -21.30 17.10 10.09
CA VAL A 618 -20.46 15.93 10.38
C VAL A 618 -20.01 15.95 11.84
N GLU A 619 -19.94 14.77 12.45
CA GLU A 619 -19.47 14.53 13.83
C GLU A 619 -18.37 13.46 13.85
N GLY A 620 -17.69 13.32 14.99
CA GLY A 620 -16.66 12.30 15.18
C GLY A 620 -15.30 12.69 14.57
N LEU A 621 -15.06 13.98 14.37
CA LEU A 621 -13.79 14.52 13.89
C LEU A 621 -12.74 14.56 15.01
N PHE A 622 -11.48 14.60 14.61
CA PHE A 622 -10.32 14.60 15.49
C PHE A 622 -9.49 15.86 15.28
N MET A 623 -9.76 16.90 16.08
CA MET A 623 -9.13 18.22 16.02
C MET A 623 -9.15 18.83 14.61
N PRO A 624 -10.33 19.17 14.06
CA PRO A 624 -10.42 19.80 12.75
C PRO A 624 -9.79 21.20 12.78
N THR A 625 -8.78 21.39 11.95
CA THR A 625 -7.96 22.62 11.85
C THR A 625 -8.15 23.36 10.54
N GLY A 626 -8.94 22.83 9.62
CA GLY A 626 -9.44 23.62 8.51
C GLY A 626 -10.62 22.98 7.78
N ILE A 627 -11.42 23.81 7.13
CA ILE A 627 -12.59 23.40 6.37
C ILE A 627 -12.70 24.19 5.06
N GLU A 628 -13.13 23.53 3.99
CA GLU A 628 -13.43 24.19 2.73
C GLU A 628 -14.55 23.45 1.98
N LEU A 629 -15.50 24.19 1.41
CA LEU A 629 -16.64 23.62 0.69
C LEU A 629 -16.23 23.31 -0.74
N GLY A 630 -16.61 22.15 -1.28
CA GLY A 630 -16.33 21.84 -2.68
C GLY A 630 -16.56 20.39 -3.06
N ASP A 631 -16.56 20.14 -4.37
CA ASP A 631 -16.84 18.83 -4.97
C ASP A 631 -18.15 18.18 -4.46
N GLY A 632 -19.16 19.02 -4.19
CA GLY A 632 -20.48 18.60 -3.69
C GLY A 632 -20.49 18.22 -2.22
N GLY A 633 -19.57 18.75 -1.42
CA GLY A 633 -19.47 18.43 0.00
C GLY A 633 -18.46 19.29 0.75
N LEU A 634 -17.82 18.71 1.76
CA LEU A 634 -16.94 19.40 2.70
C LEU A 634 -15.56 18.73 2.77
N TYR A 635 -14.51 19.50 2.51
CA TYR A 635 -13.14 19.13 2.85
C TYR A 635 -12.83 19.52 4.29
N VAL A 636 -12.15 18.62 5.02
CA VAL A 636 -11.75 18.85 6.42
C VAL A 636 -10.28 18.45 6.60
N ALA A 637 -9.44 19.40 7.00
CA ALA A 637 -8.10 19.11 7.51
C ALA A 637 -8.23 18.75 8.99
N GLN A 638 -7.76 17.57 9.37
CA GLN A 638 -7.74 17.11 10.74
C GLN A 638 -6.48 16.29 10.99
N GLY A 639 -5.87 16.37 12.17
CA GLY A 639 -4.83 15.41 12.58
C GLY A 639 -3.80 15.08 11.49
N THR A 640 -3.84 13.81 11.07
CA THR A 640 -2.97 13.21 10.06
C THR A 640 -3.59 13.11 8.66
N GLU A 641 -4.78 13.70 8.43
CA GLU A 641 -5.65 13.43 7.29
C GLU A 641 -6.30 14.70 6.69
N LEU A 642 -6.38 14.74 5.36
CA LEU A 642 -7.37 15.57 4.65
C LEU A 642 -8.55 14.66 4.29
N LEU A 643 -9.73 15.01 4.78
CA LEU A 643 -10.96 14.25 4.55
C LEU A 643 -11.90 14.97 3.57
N HIS A 644 -12.78 14.21 2.93
CA HIS A 644 -13.93 14.72 2.20
C HIS A 644 -15.21 14.01 2.65
N PHE A 645 -16.26 14.79 2.85
CA PHE A 645 -17.58 14.34 3.26
C PHE A 645 -18.62 14.82 2.25
N LYS A 646 -19.65 14.02 1.99
CA LYS A 646 -20.82 14.42 1.20
C LYS A 646 -22.09 13.99 1.90
N ASP A 647 -23.14 14.74 1.62
CA ASP A 647 -24.54 14.35 1.79
C ASP A 647 -25.04 13.85 0.43
N THR A 648 -25.49 12.59 0.36
CA THR A 648 -25.97 11.98 -0.89
C THR A 648 -27.50 11.80 -0.94
N ASP A 649 -28.21 12.06 0.16
CA ASP A 649 -29.66 11.91 0.25
C ASP A 649 -30.43 13.22 0.50
N GLY A 650 -29.71 14.31 0.75
CA GLY A 650 -30.23 15.67 0.89
C GLY A 650 -30.78 16.01 2.27
N ASP A 651 -30.40 15.27 3.31
CA ASP A 651 -30.84 15.51 4.69
C ASP A 651 -30.00 16.58 5.44
N ASP A 652 -29.08 17.25 4.74
CA ASP A 652 -28.10 18.22 5.26
C ASP A 652 -27.11 17.57 6.26
N LYS A 653 -26.83 16.27 6.14
CA LYS A 653 -25.79 15.56 6.91
C LYS A 653 -24.90 14.71 6.01
N ALA A 654 -23.64 14.61 6.41
CA ALA A 654 -22.70 13.75 5.72
C ALA A 654 -23.03 12.27 5.96
N ASP A 655 -23.21 11.52 4.87
CA ASP A 655 -23.40 10.06 4.85
C ASP A 655 -22.18 9.33 4.26
N THR A 656 -21.24 10.07 3.67
CA THR A 656 -19.97 9.54 3.16
C THR A 656 -18.77 10.18 3.85
N ARG A 657 -17.71 9.38 4.03
CA ARG A 657 -16.39 9.82 4.50
C ARG A 657 -15.32 9.20 3.62
N ARG A 658 -14.42 10.04 3.10
CA ARG A 658 -13.26 9.58 2.32
C ARG A 658 -11.98 10.24 2.81
N ILE A 659 -10.93 9.44 3.00
CA ILE A 659 -9.57 9.96 3.20
C ILE A 659 -9.03 10.38 1.84
N VAL A 660 -8.78 11.67 1.68
CA VAL A 660 -8.28 12.27 0.43
C VAL A 660 -6.77 12.19 0.38
N LEU A 661 -6.12 12.58 1.47
CA LEU A 661 -4.68 12.52 1.69
C LEU A 661 -4.43 12.10 3.14
N GLY A 662 -3.45 11.22 3.37
CA GLY A 662 -3.00 10.79 4.69
C GLY A 662 -1.49 10.95 4.84
N GLY A 663 -0.97 10.73 6.05
CA GLY A 663 0.47 10.81 6.31
C GLY A 663 1.01 12.19 6.73
N PHE A 664 0.13 13.07 7.20
CA PHE A 664 0.57 14.29 7.87
C PHE A 664 1.11 13.99 9.28
N GLY A 665 2.08 14.79 9.75
CA GLY A 665 2.76 14.56 11.04
C GLY A 665 1.91 14.92 12.28
N THR A 666 2.28 14.38 13.44
CA THR A 666 1.51 14.50 14.70
C THR A 666 2.22 15.31 15.80
N ALA A 667 3.41 15.86 15.53
CA ALA A 667 4.31 16.24 16.61
C ALA A 667 3.87 17.46 17.44
N ASP A 668 3.07 18.37 16.89
CA ASP A 668 2.47 19.50 17.60
C ASP A 668 1.07 19.79 17.04
N SER A 669 0.03 19.60 17.86
CA SER A 669 -1.37 19.81 17.43
C SER A 669 -1.67 21.26 17.06
N HIS A 670 -0.84 22.23 17.51
CA HIS A 670 -0.94 23.64 17.14
C HIS A 670 -0.43 23.94 15.72
N GLN A 671 0.14 22.93 15.04
CA GLN A 671 0.89 23.12 13.80
C GLN A 671 0.46 22.18 12.69
N MET A 672 -0.56 21.35 12.93
CA MET A 672 -1.11 20.40 11.95
C MET A 672 -1.52 21.08 10.65
N ILE A 673 -1.85 20.27 9.63
CA ILE A 673 -2.42 20.82 8.41
C ILE A 673 -3.65 21.68 8.72
N ASN A 674 -3.73 22.87 8.16
CA ASN A 674 -4.75 23.85 8.53
C ASN A 674 -5.05 24.83 7.40
N GLY A 675 -6.10 25.63 7.56
CA GLY A 675 -6.33 26.81 6.72
C GLY A 675 -6.55 26.49 5.25
N ILE A 676 -7.41 25.50 4.94
CA ILE A 676 -7.73 25.09 3.57
C ILE A 676 -8.47 26.20 2.84
N ASN A 677 -8.06 26.48 1.59
CA ASN A 677 -8.72 27.40 0.68
C ASN A 677 -8.61 26.94 -0.78
N TRP A 678 -9.62 27.28 -1.60
CA TRP A 678 -9.50 27.15 -3.04
C TRP A 678 -8.57 28.21 -3.64
N GLY A 679 -7.72 27.79 -4.57
CA GLY A 679 -7.02 28.67 -5.50
C GLY A 679 -7.77 28.80 -6.84
N PHE A 680 -7.44 29.83 -7.61
CA PHE A 680 -8.08 30.12 -8.90
C PHE A 680 -7.97 29.00 -9.95
N GLY A 681 -6.96 28.12 -9.85
CA GLY A 681 -6.80 26.99 -10.76
C GLY A 681 -7.68 25.78 -10.42
N GLY A 682 -8.53 25.85 -9.40
CA GLY A 682 -9.30 24.70 -8.90
C GLY A 682 -8.44 23.72 -8.11
N GLU A 683 -7.42 24.25 -7.42
CA GLU A 683 -6.59 23.50 -6.47
C GLU A 683 -6.90 23.91 -5.03
N LEU A 684 -6.68 22.99 -4.09
CA LEU A 684 -6.73 23.31 -2.67
C LEU A 684 -5.34 23.67 -2.17
N TRP A 685 -5.26 24.80 -1.47
CA TRP A 685 -4.07 25.26 -0.78
C TRP A 685 -4.29 25.15 0.73
N PHE A 686 -3.29 24.67 1.45
CA PHE A 686 -3.32 24.55 2.90
C PHE A 686 -1.90 24.58 3.47
N THR A 687 -1.76 24.73 4.77
CA THR A 687 -0.45 24.96 5.42
C THR A 687 -0.21 23.96 6.53
N GLN A 688 1.05 23.79 6.93
CA GLN A 688 1.44 23.13 8.20
C GLN A 688 2.59 23.91 8.85
N GLY A 689 2.88 23.63 10.12
CA GLY A 689 3.88 24.33 10.94
C GLY A 689 5.17 23.54 11.23
N HIS A 690 6.04 24.12 12.06
CA HIS A 690 7.46 23.76 12.23
C HIS A 690 7.75 22.30 12.58
N HIS A 691 6.95 21.71 13.46
CA HIS A 691 7.16 20.37 13.97
C HIS A 691 6.34 19.33 13.18
N ILE A 692 5.67 19.72 12.09
CA ILE A 692 4.95 18.76 11.25
C ILE A 692 5.85 18.29 10.11
N TYR A 693 5.84 16.98 9.94
CA TYR A 693 6.68 16.24 8.99
C TYR A 693 5.78 15.24 8.30
N SER A 694 5.57 15.52 7.03
CA SER A 694 4.49 14.90 6.28
C SER A 694 5.07 14.11 5.13
N ARG A 695 4.57 12.90 4.95
CA ARG A 695 4.89 11.98 3.86
C ARG A 695 3.58 11.45 3.33
N VAL A 696 3.19 11.93 2.16
CA VAL A 696 1.86 11.68 1.61
C VAL A 696 2.00 10.87 0.34
N GLU A 697 1.41 9.68 0.31
CA GLU A 697 1.35 8.86 -0.90
C GLU A 697 0.43 9.52 -1.93
N THR A 698 0.90 9.60 -3.17
CA THR A 698 0.17 10.15 -4.32
C THR A 698 0.31 9.21 -5.52
N PRO A 699 -0.51 9.37 -6.58
CA PRO A 699 -0.33 8.66 -7.85
C PRO A 699 1.07 8.81 -8.48
N TYR A 700 1.89 9.76 -8.00
CA TYR A 700 3.20 10.10 -8.56
C TYR A 700 4.36 9.72 -7.62
N GLY A 701 4.08 9.03 -6.51
CA GLY A 701 5.06 8.70 -5.48
C GLY A 701 4.74 9.34 -4.13
N VAL A 702 5.69 9.29 -3.21
CA VAL A 702 5.56 9.88 -1.86
C VAL A 702 6.02 11.34 -1.88
N GLU A 703 5.11 12.25 -1.61
CA GLU A 703 5.41 13.68 -1.48
C GLU A 703 5.78 14.03 -0.04
N THR A 704 6.79 14.89 0.12
CA THR A 704 7.32 15.24 1.43
C THR A 704 7.32 16.75 1.65
N LEU A 705 6.94 17.15 2.86
CA LEU A 705 7.15 18.51 3.35
C LEU A 705 7.64 18.44 4.79
N ASN A 706 8.88 18.87 4.94
CA ASN A 706 9.57 18.90 6.23
C ASN A 706 9.38 20.27 6.87
N ARG A 707 8.79 20.29 8.07
CA ARG A 707 8.50 21.50 8.85
C ARG A 707 7.45 22.38 8.20
N ALA A 708 7.42 23.65 8.60
CA ALA A 708 6.41 24.59 8.14
C ALA A 708 6.55 24.87 6.65
N GLY A 709 5.41 24.99 5.98
CA GLY A 709 5.33 25.21 4.54
C GLY A 709 3.89 25.27 4.05
N VAL A 710 3.75 25.32 2.73
CA VAL A 710 2.46 25.42 2.05
C VAL A 710 2.31 24.24 1.09
N TRP A 711 1.16 23.59 1.12
CA TRP A 711 0.75 22.55 0.20
C TRP A 711 -0.17 23.11 -0.88
N ARG A 712 -0.04 22.56 -2.09
CA ARG A 712 -1.01 22.75 -3.17
C ARG A 712 -1.42 21.39 -3.74
N TRP A 713 -2.67 21.02 -3.54
CA TRP A 713 -3.24 19.77 -4.05
C TRP A 713 -4.22 20.03 -5.20
N ARG A 714 -4.13 19.22 -6.26
CA ARG A 714 -5.03 19.29 -7.42
C ARG A 714 -6.00 18.10 -7.41
N PRO A 715 -7.28 18.28 -7.04
CA PRO A 715 -8.24 17.19 -6.92
C PRO A 715 -8.45 16.39 -8.21
N ARG A 716 -8.32 17.05 -9.37
CA ARG A 716 -8.56 16.42 -10.67
C ARG A 716 -7.43 15.54 -11.18
N THR A 717 -6.21 15.70 -10.67
CA THR A 717 -5.03 14.94 -11.12
C THR A 717 -4.36 14.15 -10.01
N GLY A 718 -4.58 14.51 -8.74
CA GLY A 718 -3.91 13.89 -7.59
C GLY A 718 -2.51 14.45 -7.31
N HIS A 719 -2.04 15.45 -8.06
CA HIS A 719 -0.75 16.10 -7.78
C HIS A 719 -0.80 16.89 -6.48
N LEU A 720 0.17 16.64 -5.60
CA LEU A 720 0.43 17.40 -4.39
C LEU A 720 1.81 18.06 -4.51
N ASP A 721 1.87 19.39 -4.44
CA ASP A 721 3.11 20.14 -4.51
C ASP A 721 3.45 20.72 -3.12
N PRO A 722 4.63 20.39 -2.55
CA PRO A 722 5.18 21.04 -1.37
C PRO A 722 5.91 22.35 -1.72
N PHE A 723 5.64 23.43 -0.99
CA PHE A 723 6.34 24.70 -1.09
C PHE A 723 6.89 25.18 0.25
N PHE A 724 7.97 25.96 0.17
CA PHE A 724 8.56 26.65 1.31
C PHE A 724 8.95 25.71 2.47
N GLN A 725 9.53 24.56 2.13
CA GLN A 725 10.00 23.56 3.10
C GLN A 725 10.99 24.15 4.12
N TRP A 726 11.25 23.39 5.18
CA TRP A 726 12.22 23.70 6.23
C TRP A 726 11.91 25.00 6.97
N SER A 727 10.62 25.33 7.13
CA SER A 727 10.12 26.54 7.80
C SER A 727 10.30 27.84 7.03
N SER A 728 10.49 27.75 5.72
CA SER A 728 10.62 28.93 4.86
C SER A 728 9.31 29.71 4.69
N ALA A 729 8.17 29.16 5.12
CA ALA A 729 6.87 29.83 5.20
C ALA A 729 6.57 30.49 6.57
N GLY A 730 7.59 30.65 7.42
CA GLY A 730 7.42 31.07 8.82
C GLY A 730 7.14 29.87 9.74
N ALA A 731 7.60 29.97 10.99
CA ALA A 731 7.67 28.82 11.90
C ALA A 731 6.29 28.16 12.17
N ASN A 732 5.22 28.93 12.30
CA ASN A 732 3.87 28.38 12.48
C ASN A 732 2.94 28.85 11.37
N CYS A 733 3.12 28.36 10.14
CA CYS A 733 2.28 28.78 9.03
C CYS A 733 0.81 28.41 9.28
N TRP A 734 -0.08 29.42 9.24
CA TRP A 734 -1.49 29.31 9.52
C TRP A 734 -2.34 30.01 8.47
N GLY A 735 -2.76 29.24 7.47
CA GLY A 735 -3.59 29.70 6.36
C GLY A 735 -2.81 30.27 5.19
N VAL A 736 -3.40 30.04 4.01
CA VAL A 736 -2.96 30.54 2.72
C VAL A 736 -4.20 30.95 1.95
N VAL A 737 -4.19 32.14 1.36
CA VAL A 737 -5.29 32.66 0.56
C VAL A 737 -4.76 33.34 -0.68
N THR A 738 -5.61 33.54 -1.68
CA THR A 738 -5.26 34.25 -2.91
C THR A 738 -6.06 35.54 -3.02
N THR A 739 -5.42 36.64 -3.42
CA THR A 739 -6.13 37.89 -3.73
C THR A 739 -6.92 37.77 -5.03
N ASP A 740 -7.79 38.74 -5.32
CA ASP A 740 -8.57 38.82 -6.57
C ASP A 740 -7.73 38.78 -7.87
N TYR A 741 -6.42 39.05 -7.78
CA TYR A 741 -5.48 39.00 -8.91
C TYR A 741 -4.72 37.67 -9.02
N GLY A 742 -5.09 36.66 -8.22
CA GLY A 742 -4.41 35.36 -8.20
C GLY A 742 -3.09 35.34 -7.46
N GLN A 743 -2.79 36.37 -6.65
CA GLN A 743 -1.57 36.46 -5.85
C GLN A 743 -1.73 35.65 -4.55
N PRO A 744 -1.00 34.54 -4.35
CA PRO A 744 -1.04 33.82 -3.08
C PRO A 744 -0.31 34.58 -1.97
N PHE A 745 -0.87 34.58 -0.77
CA PHE A 745 -0.17 35.00 0.44
C PHE A 745 -0.51 34.07 1.61
N HIS A 746 0.44 33.91 2.52
CA HIS A 746 0.30 33.06 3.70
C HIS A 746 0.70 33.83 4.96
N LYS A 747 0.27 33.35 6.12
CA LYS A 747 0.53 34.00 7.41
C LYS A 747 1.23 33.04 8.36
N SER A 748 2.11 33.56 9.22
CA SER A 748 2.59 32.83 10.40
C SER A 748 1.72 33.16 11.61
N GLY A 749 1.29 32.16 12.36
CA GLY A 749 0.64 32.31 13.67
C GLY A 749 1.62 32.69 14.79
N ALA A 750 2.92 32.45 14.61
CA ALA A 750 3.95 32.77 15.61
C ALA A 750 4.64 34.13 15.36
N ASN A 751 4.60 34.64 14.11
CA ASN A 751 5.17 35.93 13.74
C ASN A 751 4.06 36.79 13.13
N ILE A 752 3.96 38.07 13.50
CA ILE A 752 2.85 38.98 13.10
C ILE A 752 2.87 39.32 11.58
N GLY A 753 3.79 38.75 10.80
CA GLY A 753 3.93 39.03 9.37
C GLY A 753 3.00 38.20 8.47
N SER A 754 2.41 38.87 7.47
CA SER A 754 1.85 38.24 6.28
C SER A 754 2.89 38.24 5.15
N TYR A 755 2.96 37.15 4.40
CA TYR A 755 3.99 36.93 3.38
C TYR A 755 3.34 36.76 2.00
N TYR A 756 3.73 37.59 1.03
CA TYR A 756 3.40 37.34 -0.37
C TYR A 756 4.24 36.17 -0.89
N SER A 757 3.57 35.12 -1.37
CA SER A 757 4.22 34.01 -2.05
C SER A 757 4.49 34.35 -3.52
N THR A 758 5.46 33.74 -4.18
CA THR A 758 5.69 34.03 -5.60
C THR A 758 4.46 33.65 -6.45
N PRO A 759 3.99 34.51 -7.38
CA PRO A 759 3.00 34.08 -8.37
C PRO A 759 3.51 32.91 -9.20
N GLY A 760 2.63 31.97 -9.54
CA GLY A 760 2.97 30.87 -10.43
C GLY A 760 4.01 29.89 -9.87
N LEU A 761 4.01 29.64 -8.55
CA LEU A 761 4.87 28.63 -7.92
C LEU A 761 4.86 27.32 -8.72
N ILE A 762 6.06 26.92 -9.17
CA ILE A 762 6.32 25.63 -9.80
C ILE A 762 7.12 24.80 -8.81
N ARG A 763 6.77 23.53 -8.68
CA ARG A 763 7.56 22.58 -7.90
C ARG A 763 8.98 22.53 -8.45
N SER A 764 9.96 22.62 -7.56
CA SER A 764 11.37 22.43 -7.89
C SER A 764 11.85 21.12 -7.29
N ASN A 765 12.56 20.32 -8.08
CA ASN A 765 13.28 19.13 -7.61
C ASN A 765 14.70 19.48 -7.14
N LEU A 766 15.10 20.76 -7.19
CA LEU A 766 16.36 21.20 -6.59
C LEU A 766 16.22 21.04 -5.08
N ALA A 767 16.83 19.99 -4.54
CA ALA A 767 17.12 19.89 -3.12
C ALA A 767 17.93 21.14 -2.75
N VAL A 768 17.25 22.15 -2.18
CA VAL A 768 17.94 23.27 -1.58
C VAL A 768 18.68 22.64 -0.40
N ASN A 769 20.00 22.50 -0.57
CA ASN A 769 20.89 21.80 0.35
C ASN A 769 20.55 22.25 1.78
N ALA A 770 20.26 21.30 2.68
CA ALA A 770 19.98 21.59 4.08
C ALA A 770 21.12 22.41 4.71
N ASP A 771 22.35 22.21 4.24
CA ASP A 771 23.52 23.01 4.62
C ASP A 771 23.40 24.50 4.24
N ALA A 772 22.74 24.83 3.13
CA ALA A 772 22.54 26.21 2.69
C ALA A 772 21.46 26.94 3.51
N MET A 773 20.50 26.20 4.11
CA MET A 773 19.49 26.79 5.00
C MET A 773 19.94 26.84 6.47
N ASN A 774 20.86 25.98 6.89
CA ASN A 774 21.53 26.05 8.19
C ASN A 774 22.39 27.32 8.38
N LEU A 775 22.62 28.12 7.33
CA LEU A 775 23.23 29.46 7.45
C LEU A 775 22.33 30.47 8.17
N CYS A 776 21.03 30.20 8.31
CA CYS A 776 20.13 31.01 9.13
C CYS A 776 20.14 30.55 10.60
N LEU A 777 21.30 30.66 11.27
CA LEU A 777 21.46 30.44 12.73
C LEU A 777 20.80 31.54 13.59
N ALA A 778 19.81 32.25 13.08
CA ALA A 778 19.10 33.26 13.87
C ALA A 778 18.28 32.52 14.95
N PRO A 779 18.52 32.75 16.25
CA PRO A 779 17.64 32.24 17.28
C PRO A 779 16.25 32.86 17.06
N ILE A 780 15.30 32.04 16.61
CA ILE A 780 13.89 32.42 16.62
C ILE A 780 13.51 32.49 18.09
N LYS A 781 13.53 33.70 18.67
CA LYS A 781 12.91 33.96 19.96
C LYS A 781 11.43 33.59 19.81
N GLN A 782 11.01 32.50 20.43
CA GLN A 782 9.60 32.27 20.75
C GLN A 782 9.17 33.45 21.64
N VAL A 783 8.13 34.16 21.21
CA VAL A 783 7.36 35.07 22.06
C VAL A 783 6.22 34.28 22.65
#